data_AF-A0A1G6VK44-F1
#
_entry.id   AF-A0A1G6VK44-F1
#
_cell.length_a   1.000
_cell.length_b   1.000
_cell.length_c   1.000
_cell.angle_alpha   90.00
_cell.angle_beta   90.00
_cell.angle_gamma   90.00
#
_symmetry.space_group_name_H-M   'P 1'
#
loop_
_entity.id
_entity.type
_entity.pdbx_description
1 polymer ?
#
loop_
_entity_poly.entity_id
_entity_poly.type
_entity_poly.pdbx_seq_one_letter_code
_entity_poly.pdbx_strand_id
1 'polypeptide(L)'
;MSTVEVLAPLRIETRFYAPDGQRPGWRLRLRVWPDEFSMARRPAPPSPEELDVFDDVLRQYADDADTRLRALAARLGMERAIWLRRTVEIDNSGAVPRADRSAEAVRSPDDYPDIHQPYGLPPALRVWFLEAGETVPTLAGTMYPDRGLILSDLELAAFAAPAADGELPQTWWTSFDKARAAGLAIEIPFPIGGPPPALEAIIVAGLGDLAPEPLAAMHAATGRLSVLVPGTPTNTVDGEATAEMGADPAAWTNVDAALPVAHSASAAVMAALAGPDATPVALQAGDAPAEGYGPTVVRALWPVLWGHALRDVTGAGDAEAQLADWAASYLAPEGPYPAIRVGPQPYGLLPATLLADWSDPDLTAGHVRDWVVPWRDAAAADASVYPGTVVGASAAEAVELLGQHAPTRRWGLRPLSTLPVVNAMHAMRGLAPSMPSPWDHDTAASIGGRKTPLAPLGPFWHVADLPGSTPDGEADDPDTLRVLLDTDSEAFPLRWQRKLGLLGHLIFETVCLLRASVGQAREAMDAGLPVDPAAPLPLQAGTDVLVKLVQRGYSGALANPHLNDLLSGDAGAQRVAKRYITGMEALIGLVEVYASDGHGVFACVLAALDTASHRVDPWITGLATERLRQLHAARAPWRLGAYGWVDRPAPYDAANPGQGLPPGPTAAGLLHAPSPTQAMTAALLRDAAIRYPGDARWQIAIDSGKVRAAARLAERVRLGLHPYEALGLEVERIVGDWDTVRALRQQFPLRDTHAGQRCCDGARVLRLLFRPQPGDPPAPAFAPDVRAALAVCDAALDTYADLLVADGIHALVSGQGGVGNAAMEAAAGLGAPPDLRAIRTPRQASSVRVSAWALLPPGHLRGTSASPALQADPAFADLLDAELGPPQDWTWTIGADTVSLVDRGLHGADALALGDADLSRLLRGSLDATLPVVAGSGADKLARASRLAELLGGGDSNPPVPGTTDGRDDEHAPATPLRDAMLADLSTRLVALRTRLQGLLATFDGIDFNDPANGDWCLAQCRLWQATQAGDEEPLAQARARLQARLPVVAGPGVNGLRQAIRALAGQPRLPVLPVIPSNLAPTMAVADVNADGRPETDRTWLEIVAAVRPRLALLEARQLDATAIPWRAMVATPSGSADPWTRTGPVIVAYGPDPGALPDSMAIACLDAWNDAIPSEQHVTSAAFGFNGPKSRAPQAVLLAVPPDATQRLTDAQLAALVLETRLLARARANRPRPGARVATPAALSSFPAMFWSPWT
;
A
#
# COMPACT_ATOMS: atom_id res chain seq x y z
N MET A 1 -23.75 45.48 -5.00
CA MET A 1 -22.98 45.36 -3.74
C MET A 1 -21.85 44.40 -4.02
N SER A 2 -20.61 44.82 -3.76
CA SER A 2 -19.42 43.99 -3.92
C SER A 2 -19.40 42.83 -2.93
N THR A 3 -18.72 41.74 -3.28
CA THR A 3 -18.62 40.50 -2.48
C THR A 3 -17.21 39.93 -2.60
N VAL A 4 -16.80 39.15 -1.60
CA VAL A 4 -15.61 38.30 -1.68
C VAL A 4 -16.07 36.87 -1.97
N GLU A 5 -15.60 36.26 -3.05
CA GLU A 5 -15.97 34.89 -3.43
C GLU A 5 -14.84 33.93 -3.04
N VAL A 6 -15.11 33.05 -2.07
CA VAL A 6 -14.21 31.94 -1.69
C VAL A 6 -14.46 30.80 -2.65
N LEU A 7 -13.59 30.63 -3.64
CA LEU A 7 -13.77 29.63 -4.68
C LEU A 7 -13.16 28.30 -4.25
N ALA A 8 -14.03 27.32 -3.99
CA ALA A 8 -13.63 25.96 -3.68
C ALA A 8 -13.19 25.22 -4.96
N PRO A 9 -12.10 24.42 -4.91
CA PRO A 9 -11.60 23.72 -6.07
C PRO A 9 -12.52 22.56 -6.51
N LEU A 10 -12.65 22.37 -7.82
CA LEU A 10 -13.40 21.32 -8.49
C LEU A 10 -12.48 20.50 -9.38
N ARG A 11 -12.63 19.18 -9.33
CA ARG A 11 -12.03 18.30 -10.33
C ARG A 11 -12.97 18.18 -11.53
N ILE A 12 -12.42 18.35 -12.73
CA ILE A 12 -13.16 18.26 -14.00
C ILE A 12 -12.70 17.02 -14.76
N GLU A 13 -13.62 16.14 -15.13
CA GLU A 13 -13.36 14.97 -15.95
C GLU A 13 -13.95 15.17 -17.35
N THR A 14 -13.17 14.87 -18.38
CA THR A 14 -13.54 15.10 -19.77
C THR A 14 -13.41 13.83 -20.60
N ARG A 15 -14.35 13.63 -21.52
CA ARG A 15 -14.30 12.54 -22.51
C ARG A 15 -14.85 13.01 -23.84
N PHE A 16 -14.01 12.97 -24.87
CA PHE A 16 -14.40 13.27 -26.25
C PHE A 16 -14.96 12.02 -26.94
N TYR A 17 -16.00 12.21 -27.74
CA TYR A 17 -16.60 11.21 -28.61
C TYR A 17 -16.50 11.69 -30.05
N ALA A 18 -15.90 10.84 -30.90
CA ALA A 18 -15.83 11.07 -32.33
C ALA A 18 -17.23 11.01 -32.98
N PRO A 19 -17.42 11.68 -34.13
CA PRO A 19 -18.61 11.49 -34.95
C PRO A 19 -18.81 10.02 -35.33
N ASP A 20 -20.06 9.55 -35.31
CA ASP A 20 -20.45 8.19 -35.72
C ASP A 20 -21.71 8.23 -36.60
N GLY A 21 -22.17 7.06 -37.07
CA GLY A 21 -23.36 6.95 -37.94
C GLY A 21 -24.67 7.48 -37.34
N GLN A 22 -24.74 7.68 -36.02
CA GLN A 22 -25.88 8.29 -35.34
C GLN A 22 -25.61 9.73 -34.87
N ARG A 23 -24.34 10.14 -34.83
CA ARG A 23 -23.88 11.39 -34.21
C ARG A 23 -22.94 12.11 -35.20
N PRO A 24 -23.43 13.05 -36.02
CA PRO A 24 -22.66 13.62 -37.13
C PRO A 24 -21.55 14.62 -36.71
N GLY A 25 -21.41 14.95 -35.41
CA GLY A 25 -20.40 15.88 -34.90
C GLY A 25 -19.75 15.39 -33.61
N TRP A 26 -18.59 15.95 -33.28
CA TRP A 26 -17.86 15.66 -32.05
C TRP A 26 -18.70 16.03 -30.81
N ARG A 27 -18.51 15.31 -29.70
CA ARG A 27 -19.12 15.67 -28.41
C ARG A 27 -18.12 15.58 -27.28
N LEU A 28 -18.25 16.48 -26.32
CA LEU A 28 -17.56 16.41 -25.03
C LEU A 28 -18.57 16.01 -23.95
N ARG A 29 -18.29 14.92 -23.24
CA ARG A 29 -18.87 14.68 -21.91
C ARG A 29 -17.95 15.30 -20.87
N LEU A 30 -18.51 16.18 -20.07
CA LEU A 30 -17.81 16.83 -18.96
C LEU A 30 -18.55 16.48 -17.66
N ARG A 31 -17.79 16.11 -16.63
CA ARG A 31 -18.29 15.90 -15.27
C ARG A 31 -17.46 16.68 -14.28
N VAL A 32 -18.10 17.25 -13.26
CA VAL A 32 -17.44 17.94 -12.16
C VAL A 32 -17.56 17.18 -10.85
N TRP A 33 -16.54 17.32 -10.03
CA TRP A 33 -16.45 16.70 -8.72
C TRP A 33 -16.00 17.75 -7.70
N PRO A 34 -16.79 17.98 -6.64
CA PRO A 34 -16.36 18.79 -5.50
C PRO A 34 -15.15 18.14 -4.83
N ASP A 35 -14.10 18.91 -4.58
CA ASP A 35 -12.90 18.42 -3.90
C ASP A 35 -13.06 18.40 -2.37
N GLU A 36 -12.08 17.83 -1.65
CA GLU A 36 -12.13 17.61 -0.20
C GLU A 36 -12.51 18.87 0.61
N PHE A 37 -12.03 20.05 0.22
CA PHE A 37 -12.42 21.32 0.86
C PHE A 37 -13.94 21.55 0.88
N SER A 38 -14.66 21.14 -0.18
CA SER A 38 -16.11 21.34 -0.32
C SER A 38 -16.94 20.32 0.46
N MET A 39 -16.32 19.31 1.06
CA MET A 39 -17.03 18.21 1.71
C MET A 39 -17.35 18.56 3.17
N ALA A 40 -18.62 18.84 3.45
CA ALA A 40 -19.12 18.95 4.81
C ALA A 40 -19.07 17.60 5.51
N ARG A 41 -18.15 17.46 6.46
CA ARG A 41 -18.01 16.28 7.31
C ARG A 41 -18.62 16.57 8.67
N ARG A 42 -19.95 16.48 8.75
CA ARG A 42 -20.69 16.68 10.00
C ARG A 42 -20.36 15.54 10.96
N PRO A 43 -19.77 15.81 12.13
CA PRO A 43 -19.46 14.76 13.08
C PRO A 43 -20.76 14.25 13.71
N ALA A 44 -20.89 12.94 13.82
CA ALA A 44 -22.01 12.34 14.53
C ALA A 44 -21.97 12.73 16.02
N PRO A 45 -23.13 12.94 16.68
CA PRO A 45 -23.20 13.27 18.11
C PRO A 45 -22.47 12.23 18.97
N PRO A 46 -21.88 12.58 20.13
CA PRO A 46 -21.14 11.62 20.95
C PRO A 46 -22.02 10.43 21.37
N SER A 47 -21.48 9.22 21.24
CA SER A 47 -22.14 8.01 21.74
C SER A 47 -21.91 7.82 23.24
N PRO A 48 -22.77 7.06 23.94
CA PRO A 48 -22.58 6.79 25.37
C PRO A 48 -21.20 6.18 25.66
N GLU A 49 -20.74 5.25 24.82
CA GLU A 49 -19.43 4.60 24.95
C GLU A 49 -18.26 5.59 24.81
N GLU A 50 -18.35 6.53 23.87
CA GLU A 50 -17.32 7.57 23.70
C GLU A 50 -17.26 8.51 24.91
N LEU A 51 -18.41 8.86 25.49
CA LEU A 51 -18.47 9.68 26.71
C LEU A 51 -17.99 8.92 27.95
N ASP A 52 -18.26 7.62 28.04
CA ASP A 52 -17.69 6.75 29.08
C ASP A 52 -16.15 6.71 28.99
N VAL A 53 -15.61 6.58 27.77
CA VAL A 53 -14.16 6.69 27.53
C VAL A 53 -13.63 8.06 27.94
N PHE A 54 -14.36 9.13 27.65
CA PHE A 54 -13.93 10.47 28.03
C PHE A 54 -13.95 10.65 29.55
N ASP A 55 -14.99 10.18 30.25
CA ASP A 55 -15.10 10.15 31.71
C ASP A 55 -13.95 9.37 32.37
N ASP A 56 -13.57 8.22 31.79
CA ASP A 56 -12.44 7.42 32.28
C ASP A 56 -11.12 8.19 32.16
N VAL A 57 -10.89 8.85 31.02
CA VAL A 57 -9.70 9.66 30.77
C VAL A 57 -9.66 10.88 31.71
N LEU A 58 -10.79 11.55 31.92
CA LEU A 58 -10.92 12.65 32.89
C LEU A 58 -10.58 12.19 34.32
N ARG A 59 -11.00 10.98 34.71
CA ARG A 59 -10.71 10.41 36.03
C ARG A 59 -9.24 10.04 36.21
N GLN A 60 -8.61 9.51 35.17
CA GLN A 60 -7.22 9.08 35.21
C GLN A 60 -6.22 10.24 35.16
N TYR A 61 -6.57 11.31 34.44
CA TYR A 61 -5.69 12.45 34.17
C TYR A 61 -6.41 13.79 34.39
N ALA A 62 -6.75 14.10 35.65
CA ALA A 62 -7.57 15.28 35.98
C ALA A 62 -6.96 16.62 35.55
N ASP A 63 -5.64 16.81 35.75
CA ASP A 63 -4.97 18.11 35.60
C ASP A 63 -4.08 18.26 34.35
N ASP A 64 -4.04 17.26 33.46
CA ASP A 64 -3.16 17.25 32.28
C ASP A 64 -3.98 17.11 30.98
N ALA A 65 -4.28 18.24 30.35
CA ALA A 65 -5.07 18.29 29.11
C ALA A 65 -4.40 17.56 27.93
N ASP A 66 -3.08 17.58 27.83
CA ASP A 66 -2.36 17.00 26.70
C ASP A 66 -2.22 15.48 26.86
N THR A 67 -2.01 15.00 28.09
CA THR A 67 -2.08 13.57 28.38
C THR A 67 -3.50 13.02 28.22
N ARG A 68 -4.54 13.79 28.58
CA ARG A 68 -5.93 13.43 28.26
C ARG A 68 -6.16 13.28 26.77
N LEU A 69 -5.70 14.24 25.97
CA LEU A 69 -5.86 14.20 24.50
C LEU A 69 -5.12 13.01 23.90
N ARG A 70 -3.89 12.72 24.35
CA ARG A 70 -3.14 11.52 23.95
C ARG A 70 -3.87 10.22 24.28
N ALA A 71 -4.37 10.10 25.51
CA ALA A 71 -5.10 8.92 25.96
C ALA A 71 -6.42 8.73 25.18
N LEU A 72 -7.14 9.82 24.90
CA LEU A 72 -8.37 9.80 24.12
C LEU A 72 -8.09 9.44 22.65
N ALA A 73 -7.06 10.04 22.04
CA ALA A 73 -6.65 9.75 20.67
C ALA A 73 -6.18 8.30 20.49
N ALA A 74 -5.52 7.71 21.49
CA ALA A 74 -5.14 6.30 21.46
C ALA A 74 -6.35 5.34 21.45
N ARG A 75 -7.50 5.76 22.00
CA ARG A 75 -8.73 4.94 22.06
C ARG A 75 -9.71 5.21 20.91
N LEU A 76 -9.81 6.47 20.45
CA LEU A 76 -10.84 6.92 19.51
C LEU A 76 -10.29 7.45 18.17
N GLY A 77 -8.98 7.63 18.06
CA GLY A 77 -8.34 8.35 16.95
C GLY A 77 -8.33 9.87 17.14
N MET A 78 -7.39 10.55 16.48
CA MET A 78 -7.08 11.96 16.74
C MET A 78 -8.20 12.92 16.33
N GLU A 79 -8.78 12.77 15.12
CA GLU A 79 -9.90 13.62 14.66
C GLU A 79 -11.12 13.54 15.58
N ARG A 80 -11.41 12.36 16.15
CA ARG A 80 -12.54 12.18 17.07
C ARG A 80 -12.24 12.75 18.45
N ALA A 81 -11.02 12.54 18.95
CA ALA A 81 -10.57 13.05 20.24
C ALA A 81 -10.57 14.59 20.29
N ILE A 82 -10.06 15.27 19.25
CA ILE A 82 -10.06 16.74 19.20
C ILE A 82 -11.47 17.32 19.08
N TRP A 83 -12.35 16.66 18.32
CA TRP A 83 -13.74 17.07 18.22
C TRP A 83 -14.47 16.99 19.56
N LEU A 84 -14.33 15.86 20.28
CA LEU A 84 -14.92 15.70 21.62
C LEU A 84 -14.38 16.77 22.58
N ARG A 85 -13.07 17.00 22.60
CA ARG A 85 -12.41 18.04 23.42
C ARG A 85 -12.95 19.44 23.15
N ARG A 86 -13.38 19.74 21.92
CA ARG A 86 -13.90 21.07 21.50
C ARG A 86 -15.39 21.25 21.69
N THR A 87 -16.16 20.16 21.70
CA THR A 87 -17.63 20.23 21.62
C THR A 87 -18.33 19.74 22.88
N VAL A 88 -17.69 18.90 23.68
CA VAL A 88 -18.27 18.35 24.90
C VAL A 88 -17.72 19.13 26.09
N GLU A 89 -18.60 19.86 26.78
CA GLU A 89 -18.24 20.58 28.00
C GLU A 89 -17.91 19.60 29.13
N ILE A 90 -17.06 20.02 30.07
CA ILE A 90 -16.72 19.23 31.26
C ILE A 90 -17.51 19.79 32.44
N ASP A 91 -18.42 18.99 32.99
CA ASP A 91 -19.12 19.27 34.23
C ASP A 91 -18.20 19.03 35.43
N ASN A 92 -17.86 20.12 36.11
CA ASN A 92 -17.03 20.15 37.32
C ASN A 92 -17.85 20.30 38.61
N SER A 93 -19.18 20.15 38.57
CA SER A 93 -20.05 20.33 39.73
C SER A 93 -19.94 19.21 40.78
N GLY A 94 -19.43 18.03 40.39
CA GLY A 94 -19.20 16.88 41.27
C GLY A 94 -17.77 16.73 41.79
N ALA A 95 -17.53 15.73 42.65
CA ALA A 95 -16.19 15.40 43.16
C ALA A 95 -15.23 14.80 42.10
N VAL A 96 -15.76 14.38 40.96
CA VAL A 96 -15.00 13.85 39.81
C VAL A 96 -15.52 14.56 38.56
N PRO A 97 -14.65 15.20 37.75
CA PRO A 97 -15.05 15.82 36.49
C PRO A 97 -15.69 14.79 35.55
N ARG A 98 -16.77 15.18 34.86
CA ARG A 98 -17.45 14.33 33.88
C ARG A 98 -17.75 15.08 32.61
N ALA A 99 -17.80 14.37 31.50
CA ALA A 99 -18.27 14.91 30.23
C ALA A 99 -19.77 15.22 30.30
N ASP A 100 -20.19 16.37 29.76
CA ASP A 100 -21.61 16.69 29.58
C ASP A 100 -22.25 15.69 28.60
N ARG A 101 -23.41 15.17 29.00
CA ARG A 101 -24.17 14.17 28.26
C ARG A 101 -25.38 14.75 27.53
N SER A 102 -25.56 16.07 27.53
CA SER A 102 -26.69 16.74 26.88
C SER A 102 -26.80 16.46 25.37
N ALA A 103 -25.67 16.22 24.70
CA ALA A 103 -25.59 15.90 23.27
C ALA A 103 -25.46 14.40 22.95
N GLU A 104 -25.63 13.51 23.94
CA GLU A 104 -25.49 12.05 23.79
C GLU A 104 -26.54 11.47 22.81
N ALA A 105 -26.09 10.58 21.91
CA ALA A 105 -26.99 9.82 21.02
C ALA A 105 -26.56 8.35 20.89
N VAL A 106 -27.51 7.42 21.06
CA VAL A 106 -27.31 5.99 20.84
C VAL A 106 -27.21 5.69 19.35
N ARG A 107 -26.19 4.94 18.93
CA ARG A 107 -26.01 4.51 17.53
C ARG A 107 -26.26 3.01 17.41
N SER A 108 -27.01 2.59 16.38
CA SER A 108 -27.11 1.17 16.06
C SER A 108 -25.85 0.72 15.30
N PRO A 109 -25.26 -0.45 15.60
CA PRO A 109 -24.21 -1.05 14.77
C PRO A 109 -24.66 -1.36 13.34
N ASP A 110 -25.97 -1.51 13.14
CA ASP A 110 -26.58 -1.78 11.84
C ASP A 110 -26.84 -0.52 11.01
N ASP A 111 -26.71 0.68 11.61
CA ASP A 111 -26.91 1.94 10.90
C ASP A 111 -25.70 2.25 10.01
N TYR A 112 -25.97 2.74 8.80
CA TYR A 112 -24.93 3.25 7.92
C TYR A 112 -24.28 4.50 8.52
N PRO A 113 -22.97 4.71 8.30
CA PRO A 113 -22.29 5.92 8.78
C PRO A 113 -22.82 7.18 8.08
N ASP A 114 -22.84 8.31 8.78
CA ASP A 114 -23.12 9.62 8.18
C ASP A 114 -22.13 9.90 7.03
N ILE A 115 -22.65 10.04 5.80
CA ILE A 115 -21.81 10.39 4.65
C ILE A 115 -21.53 11.89 4.63
N HIS A 116 -20.32 12.24 4.23
CA HIS A 116 -19.92 13.60 3.90
C HIS A 116 -20.67 14.13 2.68
N GLN A 117 -21.09 15.39 2.75
CA GLN A 117 -21.96 16.01 1.76
C GLN A 117 -21.26 17.21 1.11
N PRO A 118 -21.33 17.41 -0.21
CA PRO A 118 -20.90 18.66 -0.81
C PRO A 118 -21.66 19.85 -0.22
N TYR A 119 -20.95 20.87 0.25
CA TYR A 119 -21.52 22.07 0.85
C TYR A 119 -21.32 23.29 -0.02
N GLY A 120 -22.37 24.10 -0.18
CA GLY A 120 -22.30 25.39 -0.87
C GLY A 120 -21.95 25.33 -2.34
N LEU A 121 -22.27 24.23 -3.04
CA LEU A 121 -22.13 24.17 -4.50
C LEU A 121 -22.89 25.32 -5.17
N PRO A 122 -22.27 26.11 -6.06
CA PRO A 122 -22.92 27.25 -6.70
C PRO A 122 -24.27 26.90 -7.35
N PRO A 123 -25.26 27.81 -7.34
CA PRO A 123 -26.55 27.59 -7.99
C PRO A 123 -26.43 27.40 -9.51
N ALA A 124 -25.34 27.88 -10.13
CA ALA A 124 -25.00 27.62 -11.51
C ALA A 124 -23.49 27.45 -11.67
N LEU A 125 -23.08 26.39 -12.36
CA LEU A 125 -21.71 26.14 -12.78
C LEU A 125 -21.62 26.33 -14.29
N ARG A 126 -20.85 27.32 -14.73
CA ARG A 126 -20.69 27.66 -16.15
C ARG A 126 -19.43 27.03 -16.71
N VAL A 127 -19.56 26.39 -17.86
CA VAL A 127 -18.46 25.77 -18.60
C VAL A 127 -18.02 26.73 -19.69
N TRP A 128 -16.74 27.09 -19.68
CA TRP A 128 -16.13 28.00 -20.64
C TRP A 128 -15.01 27.29 -21.41
N PHE A 129 -14.94 27.54 -22.71
CA PHE A 129 -13.89 27.05 -23.58
C PHE A 129 -12.93 28.18 -23.94
N LEU A 130 -11.63 27.91 -23.84
CA LEU A 130 -10.59 28.71 -24.45
C LEU A 130 -10.07 27.94 -25.66
N GLU A 131 -10.41 28.40 -26.87
CA GLU A 131 -9.96 27.78 -28.11
C GLU A 131 -8.46 28.03 -28.35
N ALA A 132 -7.81 27.14 -29.11
CA ALA A 132 -6.39 27.27 -29.41
C ALA A 132 -6.09 28.57 -30.18
N GLY A 133 -5.22 29.42 -29.62
CA GLY A 133 -4.82 30.70 -30.22
C GLY A 133 -5.69 31.90 -29.81
N GLU A 134 -6.80 31.67 -29.11
CA GLU A 134 -7.68 32.72 -28.61
C GLU A 134 -7.29 33.15 -27.19
N THR A 135 -7.65 34.38 -26.81
CA THR A 135 -7.40 34.95 -25.47
C THR A 135 -8.67 35.13 -24.64
N VAL A 136 -9.84 35.10 -25.28
CA VAL A 136 -11.14 35.31 -24.63
C VAL A 136 -11.90 33.98 -24.55
N PRO A 137 -12.33 33.54 -23.36
CA PRO A 137 -13.10 32.32 -23.24
C PRO A 137 -14.56 32.52 -23.70
N THR A 138 -15.14 31.49 -24.33
CA THR A 138 -16.54 31.46 -24.77
C THR A 138 -17.38 30.54 -23.89
N LEU A 139 -18.62 30.93 -23.60
CA LEU A 139 -19.53 30.13 -22.79
C LEU A 139 -20.02 28.92 -23.61
N ALA A 140 -19.65 27.72 -23.17
CA ALA A 140 -19.97 26.46 -23.85
C ALA A 140 -21.22 25.77 -23.27
N GLY A 141 -21.52 26.01 -21.99
CA GLY A 141 -22.68 25.41 -21.34
C GLY A 141 -22.86 25.86 -19.90
N THR A 142 -24.01 25.52 -19.31
CA THR A 142 -24.30 25.80 -17.90
C THR A 142 -24.93 24.57 -17.26
N MET A 143 -24.44 24.21 -16.09
CA MET A 143 -25.00 23.17 -15.22
C MET A 143 -25.66 23.83 -14.02
N TYR A 144 -26.78 23.27 -13.57
CA TYR A 144 -27.54 23.75 -12.41
C TYR A 144 -27.56 22.64 -11.34
N PRO A 145 -26.59 22.65 -10.40
CA PRO A 145 -26.51 21.62 -9.38
C PRO A 145 -27.79 21.54 -8.53
N ASP A 146 -28.45 20.38 -8.54
CA ASP A 146 -29.58 20.11 -7.66
C ASP A 146 -29.05 19.55 -6.34
N ARG A 147 -28.90 20.44 -5.35
CA ARG A 147 -28.40 20.08 -4.01
C ARG A 147 -29.27 19.01 -3.34
N GLY A 148 -30.57 18.96 -3.61
CA GLY A 148 -31.47 17.95 -3.05
C GLY A 148 -31.21 16.56 -3.63
N LEU A 149 -31.09 16.45 -4.96
CA LEU A 149 -30.76 15.18 -5.61
C LEU A 149 -29.36 14.67 -5.26
N ILE A 150 -28.39 15.58 -5.13
CA ILE A 150 -27.03 15.23 -4.69
C ILE A 150 -27.06 14.64 -3.28
N LEU A 151 -27.90 15.19 -2.40
CA LEU A 151 -28.09 14.70 -1.03
C LEU A 151 -28.82 13.36 -0.98
N SER A 152 -29.87 13.16 -1.79
CA SER A 152 -30.62 11.90 -1.79
C SER A 152 -29.77 10.71 -2.24
N ASP A 153 -28.84 10.92 -3.18
CA ASP A 153 -27.91 9.86 -3.60
C ASP A 153 -26.91 9.47 -2.49
N LEU A 154 -26.78 10.28 -1.42
CA LEU A 154 -25.96 10.02 -0.23
C LEU A 154 -26.74 9.30 0.89
N GLU A 155 -27.95 8.82 0.64
CA GLU A 155 -28.71 7.99 1.59
C GLU A 155 -28.31 6.50 1.44
N LEU A 156 -27.32 6.03 2.22
CA LEU A 156 -26.78 4.67 2.09
C LEU A 156 -27.82 3.55 2.32
N ALA A 157 -28.89 3.81 3.09
CA ALA A 157 -29.95 2.83 3.28
C ALA A 157 -30.59 2.39 1.95
N ALA A 158 -30.63 3.26 0.94
CA ALA A 158 -31.14 2.94 -0.39
C ALA A 158 -30.26 1.95 -1.18
N PHE A 159 -29.04 1.65 -0.71
CA PHE A 159 -28.07 0.79 -1.38
C PHE A 159 -28.24 -0.68 -1.00
N ALA A 160 -28.96 -0.96 0.10
CA ALA A 160 -29.16 -2.31 0.61
C ALA A 160 -29.87 -3.23 -0.40
N ALA A 161 -30.87 -2.71 -1.13
CA ALA A 161 -31.63 -3.49 -2.11
C ALA A 161 -30.80 -3.82 -3.39
N PRO A 162 -30.20 -2.86 -4.11
CA PRO A 162 -29.38 -3.17 -5.29
C PRO A 162 -28.19 -4.09 -4.97
N ALA A 163 -27.54 -3.88 -3.82
CA ALA A 163 -26.40 -4.69 -3.40
C ALA A 163 -26.78 -6.16 -3.13
N ALA A 164 -27.99 -6.41 -2.61
CA ALA A 164 -28.51 -7.77 -2.40
C ALA A 164 -28.73 -8.52 -3.73
N ASP A 165 -29.07 -7.79 -4.80
CA ASP A 165 -29.27 -8.34 -6.14
C ASP A 165 -27.98 -8.37 -6.99
N GLY A 166 -26.84 -7.97 -6.41
CA GLY A 166 -25.55 -7.93 -7.12
C GLY A 166 -25.41 -6.78 -8.12
N GLU A 167 -26.30 -5.79 -8.07
CA GLU A 167 -26.24 -4.59 -8.92
C GLU A 167 -25.51 -3.44 -8.23
N LEU A 168 -24.71 -2.69 -8.99
CA LEU A 168 -24.07 -1.48 -8.49
C LEU A 168 -25.09 -0.33 -8.38
N PRO A 169 -25.23 0.31 -7.20
CA PRO A 169 -26.09 1.47 -7.03
C PRO A 169 -25.74 2.59 -8.03
N GLN A 170 -26.77 3.14 -8.67
CA GLN A 170 -26.66 4.22 -9.65
C GLN A 170 -26.78 5.58 -8.95
N THR A 171 -25.64 6.20 -8.65
CA THR A 171 -25.55 7.53 -8.01
C THR A 171 -24.84 8.51 -8.93
N TRP A 172 -24.85 9.80 -8.58
CA TRP A 172 -24.14 10.84 -9.34
C TRP A 172 -22.63 10.58 -9.47
N TRP A 173 -22.01 9.79 -8.57
CA TRP A 173 -20.59 9.44 -8.66
C TRP A 173 -20.33 8.17 -9.49
N THR A 174 -21.25 7.20 -9.51
CA THR A 174 -21.10 5.95 -10.29
C THR A 174 -21.66 6.05 -11.72
N SER A 175 -22.61 6.96 -11.98
CA SER A 175 -23.35 7.05 -13.24
C SER A 175 -23.33 8.46 -13.83
N PHE A 176 -22.91 8.56 -15.09
CA PHE A 176 -22.90 9.83 -15.82
C PHE A 176 -24.30 10.41 -16.00
N ASP A 177 -25.31 9.57 -16.23
CA ASP A 177 -26.68 10.02 -16.45
C ASP A 177 -27.31 10.58 -15.16
N LYS A 178 -27.03 9.95 -14.02
CA LYS A 178 -27.38 10.50 -12.69
C LYS A 178 -26.64 11.80 -12.39
N ALA A 179 -25.34 11.87 -12.68
CA ALA A 179 -24.57 13.12 -12.54
C ALA A 179 -25.17 14.26 -13.38
N ARG A 180 -25.62 13.95 -14.61
CA ARG A 180 -26.28 14.92 -15.49
C ARG A 180 -27.63 15.38 -14.93
N ALA A 181 -28.43 14.45 -14.41
CA ALA A 181 -29.70 14.78 -13.76
C ALA A 181 -29.51 15.66 -12.50
N ALA A 182 -28.45 15.39 -11.73
CA ALA A 182 -28.07 16.19 -10.56
C ALA A 182 -27.38 17.52 -10.90
N GLY A 183 -27.14 17.82 -12.18
CA GLY A 183 -26.46 19.06 -12.60
C GLY A 183 -24.96 19.10 -12.30
N LEU A 184 -24.30 17.93 -12.21
CA LEU A 184 -22.84 17.78 -12.05
C LEU A 184 -22.17 17.23 -13.32
N ALA A 185 -22.91 17.02 -14.40
CA ALA A 185 -22.37 16.64 -15.70
C ALA A 185 -23.15 17.26 -16.85
N ILE A 186 -22.47 17.47 -17.98
CA ILE A 186 -23.04 18.03 -19.21
C ILE A 186 -22.44 17.34 -20.44
N GLU A 187 -23.24 17.26 -21.50
CA GLU A 187 -22.77 16.85 -22.83
C GLU A 187 -22.83 18.07 -23.76
N ILE A 188 -21.68 18.46 -24.31
CA ILE A 188 -21.52 19.65 -25.14
C ILE A 188 -21.21 19.21 -26.58
N PRO A 189 -22.08 19.51 -27.56
CA PRO A 189 -21.83 19.20 -28.96
C PRO A 189 -20.91 20.23 -29.62
N PHE A 190 -20.07 19.79 -30.56
CA PHE A 190 -19.28 20.64 -31.45
C PHE A 190 -19.90 20.72 -32.86
N PRO A 191 -19.51 21.71 -33.68
CA PRO A 191 -20.02 21.85 -35.05
C PRO A 191 -19.87 20.58 -35.91
N ILE A 192 -20.92 20.27 -36.67
CA ILE A 192 -20.96 19.10 -37.57
C ILE A 192 -19.93 19.27 -38.69
N GLY A 193 -19.18 18.21 -38.99
CA GLY A 193 -18.15 18.21 -40.04
C GLY A 193 -16.90 19.04 -39.73
N GLY A 194 -16.79 19.59 -38.51
CA GLY A 194 -15.59 20.31 -38.05
C GLY A 194 -14.41 19.37 -37.75
N PRO A 195 -13.18 19.91 -37.71
CA PRO A 195 -12.01 19.16 -37.27
C PRO A 195 -12.15 18.70 -35.81
N PRO A 196 -11.30 17.76 -35.34
CA PRO A 196 -11.23 17.41 -33.92
C PRO A 196 -11.04 18.69 -33.08
N PRO A 197 -11.83 18.89 -32.00
CA PRO A 197 -11.77 20.11 -31.22
C PRO A 197 -10.39 20.32 -30.60
N ALA A 198 -9.84 21.52 -30.78
CA ALA A 198 -8.55 21.94 -30.22
C ALA A 198 -8.78 23.06 -29.20
N LEU A 199 -8.70 22.71 -27.91
CA LEU A 199 -8.91 23.63 -26.79
C LEU A 199 -7.59 23.88 -26.07
N GLU A 200 -7.31 25.13 -25.70
CA GLU A 200 -6.19 25.50 -24.83
C GLU A 200 -6.54 25.26 -23.35
N ALA A 201 -7.80 25.49 -22.97
CA ALA A 201 -8.30 25.17 -21.63
C ALA A 201 -9.84 24.99 -21.62
N ILE A 202 -10.32 24.23 -20.64
CA ILE A 202 -11.73 24.22 -20.22
C ILE A 202 -11.79 24.74 -18.80
N ILE A 203 -12.68 25.70 -18.51
CA ILE A 203 -12.89 26.26 -17.18
C ILE A 203 -14.31 25.90 -16.74
N VAL A 204 -14.47 25.52 -15.48
CA VAL A 204 -15.78 25.45 -14.84
C VAL A 204 -15.76 26.30 -13.60
N ALA A 205 -16.64 27.30 -13.52
CA ALA A 205 -16.71 28.20 -12.37
C ALA A 205 -18.15 28.64 -12.07
N GLY A 206 -18.42 28.99 -10.81
CA GLY A 206 -19.71 29.50 -10.37
C GLY A 206 -19.60 30.37 -9.12
N LEU A 207 -20.38 31.45 -9.11
CA LEU A 207 -20.50 32.38 -7.97
C LEU A 207 -21.37 31.80 -6.86
N GLY A 208 -21.00 32.05 -5.61
CA GLY A 208 -21.67 31.52 -4.44
C GLY A 208 -22.95 32.24 -4.04
N ASP A 209 -23.83 31.54 -3.33
CA ASP A 209 -25.02 32.08 -2.66
C ASP A 209 -25.02 31.82 -1.14
N LEU A 210 -24.19 30.90 -0.64
CA LEU A 210 -24.05 30.60 0.79
C LEU A 210 -22.78 31.21 1.40
N ALA A 211 -22.81 31.45 2.71
CA ALA A 211 -21.61 31.87 3.45
C ALA A 211 -20.65 30.68 3.64
N PRO A 212 -19.32 30.90 3.54
CA PRO A 212 -18.32 29.86 3.75
C PRO A 212 -18.07 29.51 5.23
N GLU A 213 -18.46 30.38 6.17
CA GLU A 213 -18.21 30.23 7.61
C GLU A 213 -18.59 28.84 8.17
N PRO A 214 -19.80 28.27 7.93
CA PRO A 214 -20.16 26.99 8.51
C PRO A 214 -19.28 25.83 8.05
N LEU A 215 -18.76 25.90 6.83
CA LEU A 215 -17.86 24.89 6.27
C LEU A 215 -16.47 24.98 6.91
N ALA A 216 -15.91 26.20 6.99
CA ALA A 216 -14.62 26.44 7.64
C ALA A 216 -14.65 26.07 9.13
N ALA A 217 -15.70 26.47 9.85
CA ALA A 217 -15.90 26.14 11.26
C ALA A 217 -16.00 24.63 11.50
N MET A 218 -16.68 23.89 10.61
CA MET A 218 -16.77 22.43 10.71
C MET A 218 -15.43 21.75 10.48
N HIS A 219 -14.67 22.14 9.45
CA HIS A 219 -13.32 21.60 9.22
C HIS A 219 -12.40 21.87 10.41
N ALA A 220 -12.45 23.08 10.96
CA ALA A 220 -11.72 23.46 12.16
C ALA A 220 -12.15 22.63 13.37
N ALA A 221 -13.45 22.53 13.67
CA ALA A 221 -13.96 21.78 14.82
C ALA A 221 -13.55 20.30 14.82
N THR A 222 -13.46 19.68 13.64
CA THR A 222 -13.01 18.27 13.49
C THR A 222 -11.50 18.07 13.53
N GLY A 223 -10.71 19.15 13.65
CA GLY A 223 -9.25 19.09 13.56
C GLY A 223 -8.73 18.69 12.16
N ARG A 224 -9.57 18.83 11.13
CA ARG A 224 -9.19 18.56 9.74
C ARG A 224 -8.54 19.76 9.08
N LEU A 225 -8.87 20.98 9.54
CA LEU A 225 -8.21 22.22 9.14
C LEU A 225 -6.94 22.43 9.98
N SER A 226 -5.80 22.53 9.30
CA SER A 226 -4.50 22.82 9.91
C SER A 226 -3.79 23.93 9.13
N VAL A 227 -2.89 24.64 9.80
CA VAL A 227 -1.94 25.55 9.16
C VAL A 227 -0.70 24.76 8.72
N LEU A 228 -0.23 25.01 7.51
CA LEU A 228 1.06 24.53 7.03
C LEU A 228 2.05 25.69 7.06
N VAL A 229 3.06 25.58 7.93
CA VAL A 229 4.13 26.58 8.01
C VAL A 229 4.81 26.70 6.64
N PRO A 230 5.03 27.93 6.12
CA PRO A 230 5.74 28.12 4.86
C PRO A 230 7.05 27.33 4.81
N GLY A 231 7.34 26.73 3.65
CA GLY A 231 8.52 25.89 3.45
C GLY A 231 8.36 24.41 3.83
N THR A 232 7.30 24.03 4.54
CA THR A 232 7.02 22.61 4.89
C THR A 232 6.78 21.76 3.63
N PRO A 233 7.50 20.63 3.44
CA PRO A 233 7.26 19.73 2.31
C PRO A 233 5.85 19.12 2.35
N THR A 234 5.10 19.24 1.26
CA THR A 234 3.78 18.59 1.09
C THR A 234 3.85 17.21 0.44
N ASN A 235 5.03 16.80 -0.03
CA ASN A 235 5.33 15.47 -0.53
C ASN A 235 6.71 15.03 -0.03
N THR A 236 6.89 13.73 0.22
CA THR A 236 8.22 13.15 0.46
C THR A 236 8.96 13.03 -0.86
N VAL A 237 9.98 13.86 -1.04
CA VAL A 237 10.94 13.77 -2.15
C VAL A 237 12.34 13.83 -1.56
N ASP A 238 13.25 13.00 -2.06
CA ASP A 238 14.66 12.94 -1.61
C ASP A 238 14.86 12.66 -0.11
N GLY A 239 13.93 11.92 0.51
CA GLY A 239 14.03 11.48 1.91
C GLY A 239 13.59 12.51 2.96
N GLU A 240 13.19 13.73 2.56
CA GLU A 240 12.60 14.69 3.49
C GLU A 240 11.19 14.24 3.93
N ALA A 241 10.91 14.35 5.24
CA ALA A 241 9.61 14.02 5.78
C ALA A 241 8.54 15.00 5.26
N THR A 242 7.40 14.44 4.83
CA THR A 242 6.24 15.26 4.48
C THR A 242 5.60 15.84 5.76
N ALA A 243 4.88 16.96 5.63
CA ALA A 243 4.13 17.58 6.71
C ALA A 243 3.33 16.57 7.55
N GLU A 244 3.37 16.69 8.88
CA GLU A 244 2.58 15.85 9.79
C GLU A 244 1.08 16.03 9.52
N MET A 245 0.40 14.91 9.32
CA MET A 245 -1.01 14.87 8.91
C MET A 245 -1.98 15.06 10.08
N GLY A 246 -1.48 15.59 11.21
CA GLY A 246 -2.27 15.84 12.41
C GLY A 246 -2.83 14.55 13.01
N ALA A 247 -2.27 13.39 12.65
CA ALA A 247 -2.64 12.09 13.21
C ALA A 247 -1.88 11.84 14.51
N ASP A 248 -0.66 12.39 14.65
CA ASP A 248 0.09 12.36 15.89
C ASP A 248 -0.50 13.35 16.92
N PRO A 249 -0.94 12.87 18.10
CA PRO A 249 -1.38 13.74 19.19
C PRO A 249 -0.32 14.75 19.65
N ALA A 250 0.97 14.46 19.49
CA ALA A 250 2.04 15.37 19.88
C ALA A 250 1.99 16.68 19.07
N ALA A 251 1.48 16.64 17.83
CA ALA A 251 1.32 17.82 16.99
C ALA A 251 0.20 18.77 17.47
N TRP A 252 -0.64 18.34 18.42
CA TRP A 252 -1.75 19.11 18.99
C TRP A 252 -1.51 19.54 20.45
N THR A 253 -0.28 19.36 20.96
CA THR A 253 0.13 19.81 22.29
C THR A 253 -0.04 21.33 22.40
N ASN A 254 -0.51 21.84 23.54
CA ASN A 254 -0.70 23.27 23.81
C ASN A 254 -1.67 24.04 22.89
N VAL A 255 -2.47 23.37 22.05
CA VAL A 255 -3.42 24.06 21.13
C VAL A 255 -4.44 24.93 21.87
N ASP A 256 -4.74 24.62 23.14
CA ASP A 256 -5.64 25.41 23.99
C ASP A 256 -4.90 26.22 25.08
N ALA A 257 -3.56 26.26 25.08
CA ALA A 257 -2.78 26.96 26.10
C ALA A 257 -2.94 28.50 26.02
N ALA A 258 -3.33 29.01 24.85
CA ALA A 258 -3.68 30.40 24.62
C ALA A 258 -5.06 30.50 23.97
N LEU A 259 -5.70 31.67 24.11
CA LEU A 259 -6.93 31.97 23.38
C LEU A 259 -6.68 31.85 21.86
N PRO A 260 -7.60 31.30 21.06
CA PRO A 260 -7.43 31.19 19.60
C PRO A 260 -7.05 32.49 18.88
N VAL A 261 -7.43 33.65 19.43
CA VAL A 261 -7.06 34.98 18.90
C VAL A 261 -5.56 35.26 19.03
N ALA A 262 -4.89 34.68 20.03
CA ALA A 262 -3.44 34.78 20.20
C ALA A 262 -2.66 33.95 19.17
N HIS A 263 -3.33 32.98 18.52
CA HIS A 263 -2.77 32.18 17.44
C HIS A 263 -2.94 32.93 16.11
N SER A 264 -1.96 33.77 15.78
CA SER A 264 -2.09 34.73 14.69
C SER A 264 -2.45 34.07 13.35
N ALA A 265 -1.80 32.96 12.96
CA ALA A 265 -2.12 32.26 11.72
C ALA A 265 -3.52 31.61 11.75
N SER A 266 -3.97 31.08 12.89
CA SER A 266 -5.34 30.56 13.03
C SER A 266 -6.37 31.65 12.77
N ALA A 267 -6.22 32.80 13.41
CA ALA A 267 -7.12 33.93 13.25
C ALA A 267 -7.12 34.44 11.80
N ALA A 268 -5.95 34.56 11.17
CA ALA A 268 -5.83 34.99 9.78
C ALA A 268 -6.46 34.00 8.78
N VAL A 269 -6.24 32.70 8.96
CA VAL A 269 -6.84 31.65 8.11
C VAL A 269 -8.36 31.62 8.26
N MET A 270 -8.87 31.68 9.49
CA MET A 270 -10.33 31.73 9.71
C MET A 270 -10.93 32.99 9.11
N ALA A 271 -10.30 34.16 9.29
CA ALA A 271 -10.75 35.41 8.67
C ALA A 271 -10.71 35.36 7.14
N ALA A 272 -9.70 34.72 6.57
CA ALA A 272 -9.51 34.56 5.14
C ALA A 272 -10.44 33.51 4.51
N LEU A 273 -11.01 32.57 5.27
CA LEU A 273 -11.95 31.56 4.76
C LEU A 273 -13.41 31.93 5.00
N ALA A 274 -13.69 32.54 6.16
CA ALA A 274 -15.04 32.74 6.66
C ALA A 274 -15.44 34.23 6.77
N GLY A 275 -14.50 35.14 6.54
CA GLY A 275 -14.69 36.58 6.68
C GLY A 275 -14.23 37.13 8.03
N PRO A 276 -14.16 38.45 8.17
CA PRO A 276 -13.45 39.10 9.27
C PRO A 276 -14.09 38.94 10.65
N ASP A 277 -15.39 38.66 10.68
CA ASP A 277 -16.16 38.43 11.91
C ASP A 277 -16.16 36.94 12.31
N ALA A 278 -15.44 36.09 11.58
CA ALA A 278 -15.38 34.66 11.86
C ALA A 278 -14.76 34.37 13.23
N THR A 279 -15.39 33.48 13.99
CA THR A 279 -14.88 33.07 15.31
C THR A 279 -13.55 32.32 15.13
N PRO A 280 -12.44 32.80 15.71
CA PRO A 280 -11.16 32.12 15.61
C PRO A 280 -11.20 30.77 16.33
N VAL A 281 -10.65 29.74 15.68
CA VAL A 281 -10.50 28.40 16.25
C VAL A 281 -9.01 28.08 16.20
N ALA A 282 -8.43 27.61 17.31
CA ALA A 282 -7.02 27.26 17.35
C ALA A 282 -6.75 26.10 16.38
N LEU A 283 -5.90 26.30 15.39
CA LEU A 283 -5.52 25.27 14.43
C LEU A 283 -4.17 24.66 14.81
N GLN A 284 -3.90 23.44 14.35
CA GLN A 284 -2.56 22.86 14.41
C GLN A 284 -1.56 23.79 13.68
N ALA A 285 -0.41 24.05 14.32
CA ALA A 285 0.61 25.01 13.88
C ALA A 285 0.06 26.45 13.65
N GLY A 286 -1.05 26.77 14.29
CA GLY A 286 -1.75 28.03 14.10
C GLY A 286 -1.19 29.21 14.88
N ASP A 287 -0.23 28.96 15.78
CA ASP A 287 0.58 29.93 16.52
C ASP A 287 1.67 30.58 15.65
N ALA A 288 1.97 30.00 14.49
CA ALA A 288 2.90 30.58 13.51
C ALA A 288 2.53 32.04 13.15
N PRO A 289 3.51 32.88 12.76
CA PRO A 289 3.25 34.27 12.37
C PRO A 289 2.34 34.36 11.13
N ALA A 290 1.17 34.99 11.28
CA ALA A 290 0.16 35.12 10.22
C ALA A 290 0.68 35.78 8.93
N GLU A 291 1.39 36.89 9.07
CA GLU A 291 1.96 37.67 7.97
C GLU A 291 3.37 37.18 7.58
N GLY A 292 3.86 36.13 8.24
CA GLY A 292 5.22 35.62 8.09
C GLY A 292 6.27 36.68 8.43
N TYR A 293 7.41 36.61 7.75
CA TYR A 293 8.51 37.58 7.87
C TYR A 293 8.54 38.58 6.70
N GLY A 294 7.59 38.48 5.77
CA GLY A 294 7.54 39.21 4.51
C GLY A 294 7.65 40.73 4.66
N PRO A 295 6.73 41.39 5.38
CA PRO A 295 6.77 42.85 5.56
C PRO A 295 8.08 43.35 6.17
N THR A 296 8.63 42.61 7.15
CA THR A 296 9.90 42.94 7.82
C THR A 296 11.08 42.84 6.84
N VAL A 297 11.19 41.73 6.12
CA VAL A 297 12.26 41.49 5.14
C VAL A 297 12.16 42.48 3.97
N VAL A 298 10.96 42.69 3.43
CA VAL A 298 10.72 43.62 2.32
C VAL A 298 11.11 45.03 2.73
N ARG A 299 10.65 45.53 3.88
CA ARG A 299 10.96 46.89 4.34
C ARG A 299 12.44 47.09 4.64
N ALA A 300 13.07 46.12 5.31
CA ALA A 300 14.47 46.21 5.70
C ALA A 300 15.43 46.10 4.50
N LEU A 301 15.17 45.18 3.57
CA LEU A 301 16.03 44.93 2.41
C LEU A 301 15.57 45.65 1.14
N TRP A 302 14.52 46.48 1.22
CA TRP A 302 14.02 47.28 0.09
C TRP A 302 15.14 48.02 -0.63
N PRO A 303 16.06 48.74 0.06
CA PRO A 303 17.08 49.53 -0.63
C PRO A 303 17.99 48.69 -1.52
N VAL A 304 18.37 47.47 -1.11
CA VAL A 304 19.28 46.60 -1.87
C VAL A 304 18.56 45.75 -2.92
N LEU A 305 17.34 45.27 -2.63
CA LEU A 305 16.62 44.33 -3.52
C LEU A 305 15.85 45.01 -4.66
N TRP A 306 15.19 46.14 -4.38
CA TRP A 306 14.35 46.84 -5.36
C TRP A 306 14.71 48.31 -5.49
N GLY A 307 14.89 49.02 -4.37
CA GLY A 307 15.08 50.47 -4.32
C GLY A 307 16.27 50.95 -5.15
N HIS A 308 17.42 50.28 -5.05
CA HIS A 308 18.59 50.59 -5.87
C HIS A 308 18.31 50.44 -7.39
N ALA A 309 17.77 49.30 -7.81
CA ALA A 309 17.47 49.07 -9.22
C ALA A 309 16.44 50.09 -9.74
N LEU A 310 15.39 50.37 -8.97
CA LEU A 310 14.35 51.32 -9.36
C LEU A 310 14.86 52.77 -9.40
N ARG A 311 15.46 53.26 -8.32
CA ARG A 311 15.93 54.65 -8.23
C ARG A 311 17.15 54.90 -9.11
N ASP A 312 18.21 54.10 -8.96
CA ASP A 312 19.53 54.43 -9.49
C ASP A 312 19.77 53.87 -10.91
N VAL A 313 19.17 52.73 -11.24
CA VAL A 313 19.32 52.13 -12.58
C VAL A 313 18.20 52.60 -13.49
N THR A 314 16.94 52.50 -13.03
CA THR A 314 15.80 52.87 -13.87
C THR A 314 15.37 54.31 -13.74
N GLY A 315 15.91 55.11 -12.81
CA GLY A 315 15.57 56.54 -12.66
C GLY A 315 14.10 56.79 -12.26
N ALA A 316 13.51 55.92 -11.44
CA ALA A 316 12.10 56.00 -11.02
C ALA A 316 11.78 57.20 -10.11
N GLY A 317 12.81 57.84 -9.54
CA GLY A 317 12.67 59.02 -8.68
C GLY A 317 11.66 58.82 -7.54
N ASP A 318 10.75 59.77 -7.35
CA ASP A 318 9.73 59.74 -6.27
C ASP A 318 8.77 58.54 -6.36
N ALA A 319 8.60 57.91 -7.53
CA ALA A 319 7.76 56.73 -7.69
C ALA A 319 8.31 55.50 -6.95
N GLU A 320 9.63 55.45 -6.71
CA GLU A 320 10.26 54.38 -5.93
C GLU A 320 9.81 54.39 -4.46
N ALA A 321 9.69 55.58 -3.86
CA ALA A 321 9.26 55.70 -2.46
C ALA A 321 7.79 55.29 -2.28
N GLN A 322 6.91 55.70 -3.20
CA GLN A 322 5.49 55.30 -3.18
C GLN A 322 5.34 53.78 -3.34
N LEU A 323 6.14 53.18 -4.22
CA LEU A 323 6.15 51.73 -4.41
C LEU A 323 6.70 50.98 -3.19
N ALA A 324 7.70 51.55 -2.50
CA ALA A 324 8.24 50.99 -1.26
C ALA A 324 7.18 50.90 -0.16
N ASP A 325 6.40 51.97 0.04
CA ASP A 325 5.33 52.02 1.03
C ASP A 325 4.21 51.03 0.70
N TRP A 326 3.83 50.92 -0.58
CA TRP A 326 2.87 49.93 -1.05
C TRP A 326 3.40 48.50 -0.83
N ALA A 327 4.65 48.21 -1.22
CA ALA A 327 5.23 46.89 -1.10
C ALA A 327 5.41 46.47 0.35
N ALA A 328 5.82 47.36 1.25
CA ALA A 328 5.90 47.08 2.68
C ALA A 328 4.54 46.69 3.28
N SER A 329 3.44 47.12 2.67
CA SER A 329 2.08 46.83 3.13
C SER A 329 1.50 45.56 2.49
N TYR A 330 1.76 45.30 1.21
CA TYR A 330 1.02 44.30 0.42
C TYR A 330 1.90 43.23 -0.26
N LEU A 331 3.21 43.45 -0.40
CA LEU A 331 4.09 42.48 -1.04
C LEU A 331 4.46 41.39 -0.03
N ALA A 332 4.01 40.16 -0.29
CA ALA A 332 4.27 39.00 0.55
C ALA A 332 5.04 37.93 -0.23
N PRO A 333 6.39 37.88 -0.15
CA PRO A 333 7.23 36.98 -0.95
C PRO A 333 6.89 35.48 -0.80
N GLU A 334 6.52 35.06 0.40
CA GLU A 334 6.12 33.69 0.74
C GLU A 334 4.63 33.41 0.44
N GLY A 335 3.84 34.47 0.23
CA GLY A 335 2.38 34.45 0.10
C GLY A 335 1.70 35.23 1.22
N PRO A 336 0.50 35.81 0.97
CA PRO A 336 -0.19 36.67 1.95
C PRO A 336 -0.84 35.91 3.11
N TYR A 337 -1.05 34.59 2.95
CA TYR A 337 -1.59 33.70 3.97
C TYR A 337 -0.80 32.40 3.98
N PRO A 338 -0.63 31.74 5.14
CA PRO A 338 -0.04 30.41 5.18
C PRO A 338 -0.93 29.43 4.41
N ALA A 339 -0.31 28.40 3.83
CA ALA A 339 -1.06 27.32 3.23
C ALA A 339 -1.86 26.59 4.33
N ILE A 340 -2.99 26.03 3.94
CA ILE A 340 -3.82 25.23 4.84
C ILE A 340 -3.80 23.78 4.40
N ARG A 341 -4.24 22.91 5.28
CA ARG A 341 -4.56 21.53 4.97
C ARG A 341 -5.98 21.25 5.40
N VAL A 342 -6.75 20.57 4.56
CA VAL A 342 -8.07 20.03 4.91
C VAL A 342 -8.03 18.51 4.74
N GLY A 343 -8.07 17.79 5.86
CA GLY A 343 -7.83 16.34 5.88
C GLY A 343 -6.43 16.03 5.33
N PRO A 344 -6.28 15.17 4.31
CA PRO A 344 -4.97 14.88 3.74
C PRO A 344 -4.53 15.86 2.64
N GLN A 345 -5.38 16.81 2.22
CA GLN A 345 -5.09 17.65 1.06
C GLN A 345 -4.55 19.03 1.46
N PRO A 346 -3.37 19.44 0.96
CA PRO A 346 -2.88 20.81 1.11
C PRO A 346 -3.56 21.76 0.11
N TYR A 347 -3.86 22.98 0.55
CA TYR A 347 -4.38 24.06 -0.28
C TYR A 347 -3.62 25.36 0.00
N GLY A 348 -3.21 26.07 -1.04
CA GLY A 348 -2.85 27.48 -0.91
C GLY A 348 -4.09 28.35 -0.69
N LEU A 349 -4.00 29.37 0.16
CA LEU A 349 -5.00 30.43 0.29
C LEU A 349 -4.56 31.65 -0.52
N LEU A 350 -5.22 31.90 -1.65
CA LEU A 350 -4.71 32.83 -2.66
C LEU A 350 -5.72 33.93 -2.99
N PRO A 351 -5.47 35.19 -2.60
CA PRO A 351 -6.15 36.35 -3.16
C PRO A 351 -5.95 36.40 -4.68
N ALA A 352 -7.06 36.49 -5.41
CA ALA A 352 -7.06 36.50 -6.87
C ALA A 352 -8.00 37.59 -7.40
N THR A 353 -7.59 38.27 -8.46
CA THR A 353 -8.37 39.33 -9.12
C THR A 353 -8.14 39.28 -10.63
N LEU A 354 -8.96 40.00 -11.37
CA LEU A 354 -8.80 40.23 -12.82
C LEU A 354 -8.02 41.53 -13.04
N LEU A 355 -6.78 41.47 -13.51
CA LEU A 355 -5.95 42.66 -13.75
C LEU A 355 -6.33 43.41 -15.02
N ALA A 356 -6.95 42.74 -16.00
CA ALA A 356 -7.35 43.36 -17.27
C ALA A 356 -8.33 44.52 -17.05
N ASP A 357 -9.30 44.32 -16.17
CA ASP A 357 -10.38 45.28 -15.85
C ASP A 357 -10.07 46.12 -14.60
N TRP A 358 -8.82 46.08 -14.09
CA TRP A 358 -8.48 46.72 -12.83
C TRP A 358 -8.76 48.22 -12.85
N SER A 359 -9.63 48.66 -11.95
CA SER A 359 -9.98 50.07 -11.77
C SER A 359 -9.83 50.43 -10.31
N ASP A 360 -8.86 51.30 -10.00
CA ASP A 360 -8.62 51.83 -8.66
C ASP A 360 -8.24 53.32 -8.75
N PRO A 361 -8.70 54.19 -7.83
CA PRO A 361 -8.20 55.55 -7.71
C PRO A 361 -6.73 55.64 -7.29
N ASP A 362 -6.15 54.60 -6.67
CA ASP A 362 -4.72 54.62 -6.28
C ASP A 362 -3.81 54.50 -7.51
N LEU A 363 -3.13 55.60 -7.83
CA LEU A 363 -2.16 55.70 -8.92
C LEU A 363 -1.04 54.67 -8.79
N THR A 364 -0.64 54.32 -7.56
CA THR A 364 0.47 53.37 -7.31
C THR A 364 0.08 51.96 -7.71
N ALA A 365 -1.09 51.48 -7.29
CA ALA A 365 -1.61 50.16 -7.65
C ALA A 365 -1.84 50.04 -9.17
N GLY A 366 -2.34 51.11 -9.80
CA GLY A 366 -2.47 51.19 -11.26
C GLY A 366 -1.12 51.04 -11.97
N HIS A 367 -0.08 51.75 -11.52
CA HIS A 367 1.26 51.58 -12.05
C HIS A 367 1.80 50.17 -11.83
N VAL A 368 1.56 49.56 -10.66
CA VAL A 368 1.99 48.17 -10.39
C VAL A 368 1.40 47.21 -11.41
N ARG A 369 0.09 47.30 -11.64
CA ARG A 369 -0.64 46.48 -12.61
C ARG A 369 -0.01 46.56 -14.02
N ASP A 370 0.39 47.74 -14.46
CA ASP A 370 0.86 47.95 -15.84
C ASP A 370 2.17 47.22 -16.18
N TRP A 371 3.06 46.97 -15.20
CA TRP A 371 4.31 46.24 -15.44
C TRP A 371 4.26 44.76 -15.04
N VAL A 372 3.43 44.37 -14.06
CA VAL A 372 3.30 42.96 -13.66
C VAL A 372 2.61 42.10 -14.71
N VAL A 373 1.70 42.67 -15.51
CA VAL A 373 0.99 41.92 -16.56
C VAL A 373 1.95 41.44 -17.67
N PRO A 374 2.75 42.32 -18.32
CA PRO A 374 3.78 41.88 -19.26
C PRO A 374 4.81 40.92 -18.65
N TRP A 375 5.19 41.14 -17.38
CA TRP A 375 6.13 40.25 -16.68
C TRP A 375 5.53 38.84 -16.49
N ARG A 376 4.29 38.74 -16.03
CA ARG A 376 3.55 37.46 -15.91
C ARG A 376 3.51 36.72 -17.23
N ASP A 377 3.17 37.39 -18.31
CA ASP A 377 3.04 36.75 -19.62
C ASP A 377 4.40 36.24 -20.13
N ALA A 378 5.46 37.03 -19.97
CA ALA A 378 6.83 36.62 -20.29
C ALA A 378 7.31 35.45 -19.41
N ALA A 379 7.05 35.49 -18.10
CA ALA A 379 7.44 34.44 -17.16
C ALA A 379 6.67 33.13 -17.42
N ALA A 380 5.37 33.20 -17.70
CA ALA A 380 4.56 32.03 -18.04
C ALA A 380 5.00 31.40 -19.38
N ALA A 381 5.41 32.23 -20.36
CA ALA A 381 5.98 31.75 -21.61
C ALA A 381 7.34 31.06 -21.39
N ASP A 382 8.24 31.66 -20.61
CA ASP A 382 9.56 31.09 -20.31
C ASP A 382 9.46 29.76 -19.55
N ALA A 383 8.60 29.70 -18.52
CA ALA A 383 8.33 28.49 -17.72
C ALA A 383 7.85 27.30 -18.57
N SER A 384 7.14 27.57 -19.66
CA SER A 384 6.64 26.53 -20.57
C SER A 384 7.76 25.89 -21.40
N VAL A 385 8.87 26.59 -21.59
CA VAL A 385 10.06 26.12 -22.31
C VAL A 385 11.09 25.54 -21.36
N TYR A 386 11.31 26.19 -20.21
CA TYR A 386 12.29 25.78 -19.20
C TYR A 386 11.74 25.97 -17.78
N PRO A 387 11.74 24.93 -16.92
CA PRO A 387 12.30 23.58 -17.13
C PRO A 387 11.40 22.63 -17.94
N GLY A 388 10.21 23.08 -18.37
CA GLY A 388 9.24 22.24 -19.09
C GLY A 388 8.21 21.61 -18.15
N THR A 389 7.52 20.56 -18.62
CA THR A 389 6.46 19.88 -17.85
C THR A 389 6.77 18.39 -17.69
N VAL A 390 6.15 17.73 -16.71
CA VAL A 390 6.27 16.27 -16.54
C VAL A 390 5.66 15.47 -17.71
N VAL A 391 4.93 16.12 -18.62
CA VAL A 391 4.32 15.47 -19.78
C VAL A 391 5.42 15.14 -20.79
N GLY A 392 5.73 13.85 -20.92
CA GLY A 392 6.80 13.35 -21.80
C GLY A 392 8.18 13.25 -21.13
N ALA A 393 8.29 13.65 -19.86
CA ALA A 393 9.52 13.55 -19.08
C ALA A 393 9.89 12.10 -18.74
N SER A 394 11.19 11.81 -18.66
CA SER A 394 11.67 10.52 -18.13
C SER A 394 11.32 10.38 -16.63
N ALA A 395 11.36 9.17 -16.06
CA ALA A 395 11.08 9.01 -14.62
C ALA A 395 12.05 9.82 -13.73
N ALA A 396 13.33 9.90 -14.11
CA ALA A 396 14.33 10.69 -13.41
C ALA A 396 14.02 12.19 -13.49
N GLU A 397 13.70 12.68 -14.69
CA GLU A 397 13.32 14.06 -14.94
C GLU A 397 11.99 14.43 -14.27
N ALA A 398 11.02 13.51 -14.22
CA ALA A 398 9.77 13.71 -13.51
C ALA A 398 9.99 13.83 -11.99
N VAL A 399 10.86 13.01 -11.40
CA VAL A 399 11.24 13.13 -9.98
C VAL A 399 11.99 14.45 -9.73
N GLU A 400 12.88 14.85 -10.64
CA GLU A 400 13.58 16.14 -10.56
C GLU A 400 12.61 17.33 -10.65
N LEU A 401 11.66 17.29 -11.57
CA LEU A 401 10.61 18.31 -11.74
C LEU A 401 9.62 18.34 -10.56
N LEU A 402 9.35 17.20 -9.91
CA LEU A 402 8.48 17.11 -8.73
C LEU A 402 9.19 17.48 -7.43
N GLY A 403 10.50 17.23 -7.33
CA GLY A 403 11.34 17.63 -6.19
C GLY A 403 11.75 19.10 -6.18
N GLN A 404 11.29 19.85 -7.17
CA GLN A 404 11.70 21.21 -7.45
C GLN A 404 10.88 22.21 -6.59
N HIS A 405 11.53 22.97 -5.70
CA HIS A 405 10.86 23.88 -4.75
C HIS A 405 10.60 25.30 -5.31
N ALA A 406 9.52 25.96 -4.89
CA ALA A 406 9.23 27.38 -5.14
C ALA A 406 8.51 28.00 -3.90
N PRO A 407 9.16 28.89 -3.10
CA PRO A 407 10.44 29.56 -3.35
C PRO A 407 11.67 28.64 -3.35
N THR A 408 12.78 29.14 -3.87
CA THR A 408 14.06 28.45 -3.87
C THR A 408 14.55 28.22 -2.44
N ARG A 409 15.14 27.04 -2.19
CA ARG A 409 15.72 26.68 -0.88
C ARG A 409 17.22 26.87 -0.80
N ARG A 410 17.84 27.16 -1.94
CA ARG A 410 19.28 27.35 -2.06
C ARG A 410 19.55 28.56 -2.92
N TRP A 411 20.58 29.29 -2.55
CA TRP A 411 21.02 30.44 -3.31
C TRP A 411 22.36 30.17 -4.01
N GLY A 412 22.66 30.99 -4.99
CA GLY A 412 23.97 31.13 -5.65
C GLY A 412 24.03 32.50 -6.28
N LEU A 413 25.09 32.86 -7.01
CA LEU A 413 25.16 34.17 -7.65
C LEU A 413 25.15 34.03 -9.17
N ARG A 414 24.46 34.94 -9.85
CA ARG A 414 24.54 35.14 -11.31
C ARG A 414 25.14 36.54 -11.60
N PRO A 415 25.83 36.75 -12.73
CA PRO A 415 26.34 38.07 -13.08
C PRO A 415 25.34 38.97 -13.84
N LEU A 416 24.16 38.46 -14.22
CA LEU A 416 23.20 39.14 -15.13
C LEU A 416 21.75 38.97 -14.66
N SER A 417 20.92 40.01 -14.83
CA SER A 417 19.48 40.01 -14.49
C SER A 417 18.69 39.10 -15.44
N THR A 418 17.56 38.58 -14.96
CA THR A 418 16.69 37.71 -15.77
C THR A 418 15.93 38.52 -16.82
N LEU A 419 15.69 37.91 -17.99
CA LEU A 419 14.96 38.53 -19.10
C LEU A 419 13.57 39.06 -18.70
N PRO A 420 12.77 38.35 -17.88
CA PRO A 420 11.47 38.86 -17.45
C PRO A 420 11.55 40.19 -16.67
N VAL A 421 12.56 40.34 -15.79
CA VAL A 421 12.80 41.60 -15.06
C VAL A 421 13.24 42.72 -15.99
N VAL A 422 14.11 42.43 -16.96
CA VAL A 422 14.52 43.41 -17.99
C VAL A 422 13.31 43.89 -18.80
N ASN A 423 12.39 42.98 -19.16
CA ASN A 423 11.17 43.33 -19.89
C ASN A 423 10.19 44.15 -19.05
N ALA A 424 10.10 43.90 -17.75
CA ALA A 424 9.33 44.75 -16.84
C ALA A 424 9.90 46.18 -16.78
N MET A 425 11.22 46.31 -16.69
CA MET A 425 11.91 47.61 -16.72
C MET A 425 11.73 48.33 -18.07
N HIS A 426 11.73 47.60 -19.18
CA HIS A 426 11.40 48.16 -20.49
C HIS A 426 9.97 48.73 -20.51
N ALA A 427 9.00 47.99 -19.97
CA ALA A 427 7.61 48.45 -19.90
C ALA A 427 7.48 49.75 -19.09
N MET A 428 8.16 49.88 -17.94
CA MET A 428 8.18 51.13 -17.16
C MET A 428 8.67 52.35 -17.95
N ARG A 429 9.45 52.15 -19.01
CA ARG A 429 9.99 53.19 -19.89
C ARG A 429 9.25 53.30 -21.23
N GLY A 430 8.16 52.56 -21.42
CA GLY A 430 7.42 52.49 -22.69
C GLY A 430 8.21 51.84 -23.82
N LEU A 431 9.22 51.03 -23.49
CA LEU A 431 10.05 50.29 -24.43
C LEU A 431 9.43 48.92 -24.73
N ALA A 432 9.63 48.42 -25.95
CA ALA A 432 9.13 47.10 -26.34
C ALA A 432 9.84 45.98 -25.55
N PRO A 433 9.11 44.91 -25.17
CA PRO A 433 9.70 43.75 -24.52
C PRO A 433 10.63 42.99 -25.47
N SER A 434 11.73 42.47 -24.93
CA SER A 434 12.73 41.66 -25.65
C SER A 434 12.33 40.18 -25.64
N MET A 435 12.43 39.51 -26.79
CA MET A 435 12.04 38.10 -26.94
C MET A 435 13.03 37.12 -26.26
N PRO A 436 12.58 35.94 -25.78
CA PRO A 436 13.45 34.90 -25.22
C PRO A 436 14.43 34.33 -26.26
N SER A 437 15.74 34.52 -26.02
CA SER A 437 16.88 34.36 -26.97
C SER A 437 16.83 35.38 -28.12
N PRO A 438 17.93 36.09 -28.50
CA PRO A 438 19.36 35.84 -28.34
C PRO A 438 20.05 36.57 -27.16
N TRP A 439 19.34 37.33 -26.33
CA TRP A 439 19.94 38.15 -25.26
C TRP A 439 20.89 37.37 -24.34
N ASP A 440 20.54 36.16 -23.86
CA ASP A 440 21.46 35.38 -23.02
C ASP A 440 22.71 34.90 -23.79
N HIS A 441 22.56 34.56 -25.08
CA HIS A 441 23.62 34.03 -25.95
C HIS A 441 24.54 35.14 -26.48
N ASP A 442 23.96 36.24 -26.94
CA ASP A 442 24.62 37.45 -27.44
C ASP A 442 25.19 38.28 -26.30
N THR A 443 24.58 38.31 -25.11
CA THR A 443 25.21 38.95 -23.93
C THR A 443 26.41 38.12 -23.49
N ALA A 444 26.29 36.80 -23.38
CA ALA A 444 27.42 35.92 -23.10
C ALA A 444 28.55 36.04 -24.16
N ALA A 445 28.20 36.19 -25.44
CA ALA A 445 29.16 36.38 -26.53
C ALA A 445 29.72 37.83 -26.62
N SER A 446 28.94 38.85 -26.28
CA SER A 446 29.32 40.28 -26.34
C SER A 446 30.32 40.70 -25.26
N ILE A 447 30.41 39.90 -24.19
CA ILE A 447 31.46 40.03 -23.16
C ILE A 447 32.82 39.62 -23.75
N GLY A 448 32.81 38.94 -24.91
CA GLY A 448 33.93 38.80 -25.85
C GLY A 448 34.26 40.09 -26.63
N GLY A 449 34.41 41.21 -25.92
CA GLY A 449 35.30 42.28 -26.36
C GLY A 449 34.74 43.46 -27.17
N ARG A 450 33.65 44.15 -26.76
CA ARG A 450 33.50 45.64 -26.85
C ARG A 450 32.14 46.22 -26.35
N LYS A 451 32.08 47.57 -26.33
CA LYS A 451 31.32 48.53 -25.51
C LYS A 451 29.77 48.62 -25.70
N THR A 452 29.08 48.32 -24.59
CA THR A 452 27.90 48.90 -23.89
C THR A 452 26.76 49.68 -24.61
N PRO A 453 25.49 49.38 -24.26
CA PRO A 453 24.34 50.31 -24.28
C PRO A 453 24.41 51.34 -23.12
N LEU A 454 23.51 52.33 -23.11
CA LEU A 454 23.47 53.53 -22.25
C LEU A 454 23.18 53.30 -20.73
N ALA A 455 23.70 52.20 -20.16
CA ALA A 455 23.84 51.84 -18.72
C ALA A 455 23.10 50.57 -18.21
N PRO A 456 23.35 49.36 -18.73
CA PRO A 456 23.31 48.14 -17.91
C PRO A 456 24.65 47.95 -17.18
N LEU A 457 24.58 47.50 -15.91
CA LEU A 457 25.73 47.19 -15.03
C LEU A 457 26.80 46.38 -15.76
N GLY A 458 28.05 46.83 -15.67
CA GLY A 458 29.15 46.32 -16.49
C GLY A 458 29.48 44.83 -16.25
N PRO A 459 30.17 44.17 -17.20
CA PRO A 459 30.60 42.79 -17.03
C PRO A 459 31.64 42.66 -15.92
N PHE A 460 31.43 41.66 -15.06
CA PHE A 460 32.39 41.20 -14.07
C PHE A 460 33.50 40.38 -14.76
N TRP A 461 34.76 40.60 -14.38
CA TRP A 461 35.95 40.02 -15.03
C TRP A 461 36.66 38.94 -14.20
N HIS A 462 36.11 38.53 -13.06
CA HIS A 462 36.69 37.48 -12.21
C HIS A 462 36.12 36.08 -12.53
N VAL A 463 37.02 35.13 -12.78
CA VAL A 463 36.77 33.71 -13.11
C VAL A 463 36.84 32.83 -11.86
N ALA A 464 36.27 33.27 -10.73
CA ALA A 464 36.22 32.49 -9.50
C ALA A 464 34.88 31.74 -9.37
N ASP A 465 34.85 30.65 -8.60
CA ASP A 465 33.60 29.99 -8.22
C ASP A 465 32.72 30.99 -7.47
N LEU A 466 31.53 31.25 -8.03
CA LEU A 466 30.57 32.16 -7.41
C LEU A 466 30.04 31.54 -6.10
N PRO A 467 30.02 32.27 -4.97
CA PRO A 467 29.40 31.87 -3.71
C PRO A 467 27.99 31.35 -3.92
N GLY A 468 27.62 30.42 -3.05
CA GLY A 468 26.28 29.92 -2.96
C GLY A 468 26.04 29.22 -1.65
N SER A 469 24.87 28.58 -1.55
CA SER A 469 24.43 27.80 -0.40
C SER A 469 25.52 26.89 0.14
N THR A 470 25.97 27.21 1.34
CA THR A 470 26.85 26.42 2.21
C THR A 470 26.37 26.63 3.65
N PRO A 471 26.59 25.67 4.58
CA PRO A 471 26.17 25.85 5.98
C PRO A 471 26.68 27.15 6.60
N ASP A 472 27.91 27.53 6.25
CA ASP A 472 28.55 28.77 6.69
C ASP A 472 27.99 30.05 6.03
N GLY A 473 27.42 29.94 4.82
CA GLY A 473 26.86 31.06 4.07
C GLY A 473 25.36 31.28 4.30
N GLU A 474 24.69 30.31 4.92
CA GLU A 474 23.26 30.33 5.26
C GLU A 474 22.97 30.80 6.70
N ALA A 475 24.00 30.85 7.54
CA ALA A 475 23.88 31.30 8.93
C ALA A 475 24.72 32.56 9.19
N ASP A 476 24.12 33.54 9.83
CA ASP A 476 24.77 34.74 10.34
C ASP A 476 24.75 34.72 11.88
N ASP A 477 25.79 35.27 12.51
CA ASP A 477 25.81 35.47 13.96
C ASP A 477 25.01 36.73 14.34
N PRO A 478 23.91 36.64 15.11
CA PRO A 478 23.09 37.79 15.45
C PRO A 478 23.85 38.92 16.16
N ASP A 479 24.84 38.58 16.99
CA ASP A 479 25.66 39.58 17.67
C ASP A 479 26.59 40.33 16.70
N THR A 480 27.11 39.65 15.68
CA THR A 480 27.84 40.27 14.59
C THR A 480 26.94 41.18 13.74
N LEU A 481 25.69 40.80 13.48
CA LEU A 481 24.72 41.66 12.80
C LEU A 481 24.36 42.90 13.63
N ARG A 482 24.18 42.77 14.95
CA ARG A 482 23.98 43.92 15.86
C ARG A 482 25.19 44.86 15.82
N VAL A 483 26.40 44.31 15.93
CA VAL A 483 27.63 45.10 15.81
C VAL A 483 27.70 45.80 14.46
N LEU A 484 27.26 45.18 13.36
CA LEU A 484 27.24 45.81 12.05
C LEU A 484 26.33 47.05 12.02
N LEU A 485 25.13 46.95 12.60
CA LEU A 485 24.19 48.06 12.69
C LEU A 485 24.67 49.17 13.65
N ASP A 486 25.34 48.79 14.73
CA ASP A 486 25.95 49.70 15.70
C ASP A 486 27.31 50.27 15.23
N THR A 487 27.88 49.73 14.14
CA THR A 487 29.21 50.14 13.66
C THR A 487 29.14 51.52 13.05
N ASP A 488 29.51 52.47 13.89
CA ASP A 488 29.53 53.87 13.60
C ASP A 488 30.98 54.35 13.63
N SER A 489 31.64 54.24 12.48
CA SER A 489 33.03 54.65 12.30
C SER A 489 33.23 55.28 10.92
N GLU A 490 33.97 56.38 10.86
CA GLU A 490 34.47 56.96 9.59
C GLU A 490 35.33 55.97 8.77
N ALA A 491 35.83 54.90 9.41
CA ALA A 491 36.61 53.85 8.73
C ALA A 491 35.73 52.76 8.07
N PHE A 492 34.42 52.76 8.30
CA PHE A 492 33.46 51.90 7.60
C PHE A 492 33.25 52.44 6.17
N PRO A 493 33.18 51.59 5.13
CA PRO A 493 33.15 50.12 5.13
C PRO A 493 34.52 49.40 5.08
N LEU A 494 35.63 50.12 4.88
CA LEU A 494 36.94 49.54 4.52
C LEU A 494 37.60 48.62 5.57
N ARG A 495 37.22 48.72 6.85
CA ARG A 495 37.82 47.95 7.96
C ARG A 495 36.91 46.87 8.56
N TRP A 496 35.84 46.47 7.87
CA TRP A 496 35.02 45.36 8.33
C TRP A 496 35.77 44.02 8.20
N GLN A 497 36.01 43.32 9.31
CA GLN A 497 36.83 42.09 9.35
C GLN A 497 36.05 40.84 9.80
N ARG A 498 34.77 40.99 10.19
CA ARG A 498 33.95 39.86 10.64
C ARG A 498 33.31 39.17 9.44
N LYS A 499 33.30 37.83 9.45
CA LYS A 499 32.62 37.02 8.43
C LYS A 499 31.11 37.27 8.48
N LEU A 500 30.49 37.36 7.31
CA LEU A 500 29.05 37.52 7.14
C LEU A 500 28.54 36.40 6.23
N GLY A 501 27.36 35.89 6.53
CA GLY A 501 26.55 35.07 5.63
C GLY A 501 25.76 35.96 4.65
N LEU A 502 24.87 35.34 3.86
CA LEU A 502 24.13 36.07 2.82
C LEU A 502 23.29 37.22 3.40
N LEU A 503 22.57 36.99 4.51
CA LEU A 503 21.74 38.02 5.13
C LEU A 503 22.61 39.17 5.65
N GLY A 504 23.71 38.86 6.33
CA GLY A 504 24.66 39.86 6.81
C GLY A 504 25.23 40.72 5.68
N HIS A 505 25.51 40.13 4.52
CA HIS A 505 25.95 40.85 3.33
C HIS A 505 24.87 41.78 2.75
N LEU A 506 23.60 41.35 2.72
CA LEU A 506 22.48 42.19 2.28
C LEU A 506 22.24 43.36 3.25
N ILE A 507 22.38 43.12 4.56
CA ILE A 507 22.31 44.17 5.59
C ILE A 507 23.46 45.17 5.41
N PHE A 508 24.69 44.68 5.25
CA PHE A 508 25.88 45.52 5.04
C PHE A 508 25.71 46.46 3.85
N GLU A 509 25.23 45.92 2.72
CA GLU A 509 24.99 46.70 1.50
C GLU A 509 23.88 47.72 1.70
N THR A 510 22.80 47.35 2.38
CA THR A 510 21.69 48.25 2.71
C THR A 510 22.17 49.44 3.55
N VAL A 511 22.99 49.19 4.59
CA VAL A 511 23.58 50.25 5.42
C VAL A 511 24.43 51.19 4.57
N CYS A 512 25.24 50.65 3.65
CA CYS A 512 26.05 51.46 2.74
C CYS A 512 25.17 52.34 1.83
N LEU A 513 24.11 51.79 1.23
CA LEU A 513 23.20 52.56 0.36
C LEU A 513 22.47 53.68 1.12
N LEU A 514 22.03 53.41 2.35
CA LEU A 514 21.40 54.40 3.22
C LEU A 514 22.38 55.53 3.57
N ARG A 515 23.60 55.19 4.00
CA ARG A 515 24.65 56.18 4.31
C ARG A 515 25.07 56.97 3.08
N ALA A 516 25.25 56.33 1.93
CA ALA A 516 25.62 57.01 0.69
C ALA A 516 24.57 58.06 0.29
N SER A 517 23.28 57.76 0.47
CA SER A 517 22.18 58.70 0.21
C SER A 517 22.25 59.93 1.12
N VAL A 518 22.58 59.74 2.41
CA VAL A 518 22.82 60.85 3.37
C VAL A 518 24.06 61.65 2.97
N GLY A 519 25.14 60.98 2.57
CA GLY A 519 26.37 61.63 2.11
C GLY A 519 26.16 62.51 0.89
N GLN A 520 25.38 62.05 -0.09
CA GLN A 520 25.04 62.82 -1.29
C GLN A 520 24.18 64.04 -0.95
N ALA A 521 23.19 63.90 -0.05
CA ALA A 521 22.39 65.01 0.43
C ALA A 521 23.27 66.10 1.10
N ARG A 522 24.28 65.68 1.87
CA ARG A 522 25.25 66.62 2.47
C ARG A 522 26.11 67.33 1.45
N GLU A 523 26.60 66.63 0.43
CA GLU A 523 27.36 67.29 -0.65
C GLU A 523 26.53 68.37 -1.34
N ALA A 524 25.22 68.13 -1.55
CA ALA A 524 24.31 69.15 -2.07
C ALA A 524 24.16 70.33 -1.10
N MET A 525 23.94 70.08 0.20
CA MET A 525 23.83 71.12 1.22
C MET A 525 25.11 71.98 1.34
N ASP A 526 26.29 71.34 1.36
CA ASP A 526 27.58 72.02 1.45
C ASP A 526 27.88 72.85 0.19
N ALA A 527 27.35 72.43 -0.96
CA ALA A 527 27.40 73.18 -2.22
C ALA A 527 26.33 74.30 -2.30
N GLY A 528 25.46 74.45 -1.29
CA GLY A 528 24.36 75.40 -1.29
C GLY A 528 23.23 75.07 -2.28
N LEU A 529 23.12 73.81 -2.70
CA LEU A 529 22.09 73.30 -3.60
C LEU A 529 20.94 72.66 -2.81
N PRO A 530 19.69 72.73 -3.31
CA PRO A 530 18.57 72.02 -2.69
C PRO A 530 18.79 70.51 -2.75
N VAL A 531 18.38 69.79 -1.71
CA VAL A 531 18.52 68.33 -1.66
C VAL A 531 17.40 67.69 -2.49
N ASP A 532 17.79 66.92 -3.50
CA ASP A 532 16.86 66.06 -4.24
C ASP A 532 16.86 64.64 -3.62
N PRO A 533 15.80 64.22 -2.92
CA PRO A 533 15.72 62.89 -2.32
C PRO A 533 15.61 61.76 -3.35
N ALA A 534 15.27 62.09 -4.60
CA ALA A 534 15.13 61.18 -5.71
C ALA A 534 16.42 61.07 -6.55
N ALA A 535 17.47 61.83 -6.19
CA ALA A 535 18.73 61.82 -6.93
C ALA A 535 19.35 60.40 -6.94
N PRO A 536 19.78 59.90 -8.12
CA PRO A 536 20.44 58.61 -8.21
C PRO A 536 21.85 58.69 -7.60
N LEU A 537 22.27 57.61 -6.94
CA LEU A 537 23.64 57.46 -6.45
C LEU A 537 24.63 57.33 -7.63
N PRO A 538 25.85 57.91 -7.55
CA PRO A 538 26.84 57.89 -8.64
C PRO A 538 27.57 56.54 -8.72
N LEU A 539 26.84 55.44 -8.88
CA LEU A 539 27.37 54.08 -8.80
C LEU A 539 28.38 53.74 -9.90
N GLN A 540 28.30 54.43 -11.03
CA GLN A 540 29.22 54.27 -12.15
C GLN A 540 30.53 55.05 -11.99
N ALA A 541 30.62 55.92 -10.99
CA ALA A 541 31.81 56.74 -10.75
C ALA A 541 32.94 55.96 -10.05
N GLY A 542 32.72 54.68 -9.73
CA GLY A 542 33.68 53.77 -9.11
C GLY A 542 33.48 53.61 -7.60
N THR A 543 33.92 52.47 -7.06
CA THR A 543 33.76 52.09 -5.63
C THR A 543 34.28 53.16 -4.67
N ASP A 544 35.38 53.84 -5.02
CA ASP A 544 35.98 54.88 -4.18
C ASP A 544 35.05 56.10 -3.98
N VAL A 545 34.26 56.47 -4.99
CA VAL A 545 33.30 57.58 -4.90
C VAL A 545 32.16 57.21 -3.97
N LEU A 546 31.64 56.00 -4.10
CA LEU A 546 30.60 55.50 -3.20
C LEU A 546 31.10 55.38 -1.76
N VAL A 547 32.33 54.88 -1.55
CA VAL A 547 32.93 54.78 -0.21
C VAL A 547 33.04 56.17 0.43
N LYS A 548 33.46 57.19 -0.32
CA LYS A 548 33.48 58.58 0.18
C LYS A 548 32.09 59.07 0.58
N LEU A 549 31.05 58.76 -0.20
CA LEU A 549 29.68 59.12 0.15
C LEU A 549 29.21 58.38 1.41
N VAL A 550 29.51 57.08 1.55
CA VAL A 550 29.19 56.30 2.76
C VAL A 550 29.87 56.91 3.99
N GLN A 551 31.15 57.24 3.89
CA GLN A 551 31.92 57.86 4.98
C GLN A 551 31.40 59.26 5.31
N ARG A 552 31.01 60.06 4.31
CA ARG A 552 30.43 61.39 4.53
C ARG A 552 29.02 61.32 5.12
N GLY A 553 28.30 60.24 4.82
CA GLY A 553 27.00 59.90 5.39
C GLY A 553 27.07 59.40 6.84
N TYR A 554 28.26 59.33 7.43
CA TYR A 554 28.46 59.03 8.84
C TYR A 554 27.62 59.96 9.73
N SER A 555 26.79 59.36 10.58
CA SER A 555 25.76 60.06 11.34
C SER A 555 26.09 60.25 12.82
N GLY A 556 27.14 59.61 13.34
CA GLY A 556 27.30 59.49 14.79
C GLY A 556 26.30 58.47 15.38
N ALA A 557 26.48 58.12 16.67
CA ALA A 557 25.60 57.22 17.40
C ALA A 557 24.13 57.68 17.28
N LEU A 558 23.18 56.74 17.33
CA LEU A 558 21.73 56.92 17.13
C LEU A 558 21.07 58.07 17.96
N ALA A 559 21.79 58.67 18.91
CA ALA A 559 21.44 59.93 19.54
C ALA A 559 22.55 60.99 19.33
N ASN A 560 22.27 62.02 18.51
CA ASN A 560 22.96 63.35 18.37
C ASN A 560 24.16 63.42 17.40
N PRO A 561 24.56 64.59 16.78
CA PRO A 561 23.87 65.83 16.36
C PRO A 561 23.77 65.97 14.81
N HIS A 562 24.21 64.99 14.03
CA HIS A 562 24.53 65.11 12.60
C HIS A 562 23.36 64.82 11.62
N LEU A 563 22.34 64.09 12.07
CA LEU A 563 21.06 63.98 11.34
C LEU A 563 20.17 65.21 11.57
N ASN A 564 20.37 65.93 12.68
CA ASN A 564 19.59 67.12 13.02
C ASN A 564 19.75 68.23 11.99
N ASP A 565 20.92 68.32 11.33
CA ASP A 565 21.15 69.27 10.25
C ASP A 565 20.28 68.97 9.02
N LEU A 566 20.11 67.70 8.65
CA LEU A 566 19.19 67.31 7.57
C LEU A 566 17.73 67.47 7.98
N LEU A 567 17.39 67.13 9.23
CA LEU A 567 16.03 67.32 9.78
C LEU A 567 15.65 68.80 9.90
N SER A 568 16.64 69.68 10.08
CA SER A 568 16.47 71.15 10.12
C SER A 568 16.66 71.81 8.75
N GLY A 569 17.02 71.03 7.72
CA GLY A 569 17.23 71.47 6.35
C GLY A 569 15.93 71.63 5.54
N ASP A 570 16.07 71.64 4.22
CA ASP A 570 14.91 71.70 3.31
C ASP A 570 14.07 70.41 3.32
N ALA A 571 12.90 70.43 2.67
CA ALA A 571 11.99 69.28 2.62
C ALA A 571 12.61 68.03 1.97
N GLY A 572 13.60 68.20 1.10
CA GLY A 572 14.36 67.10 0.51
C GLY A 572 15.28 66.44 1.52
N ALA A 573 16.06 67.23 2.25
CA ALA A 573 16.94 66.79 3.32
C ALA A 573 16.17 66.05 4.43
N GLN A 574 15.00 66.57 4.82
CA GLN A 574 14.12 65.92 5.78
C GLN A 574 13.62 64.55 5.32
N ARG A 575 13.31 64.38 4.02
CA ARG A 575 12.88 63.09 3.46
C ARG A 575 14.03 62.08 3.43
N VAL A 576 15.24 62.49 3.06
CA VAL A 576 16.43 61.63 3.11
C VAL A 576 16.71 61.18 4.55
N ALA A 577 16.62 62.10 5.53
CA ALA A 577 16.80 61.77 6.95
C ALA A 577 15.75 60.77 7.46
N LYS A 578 14.47 60.98 7.15
CA LYS A 578 13.39 60.04 7.53
C LYS A 578 13.60 58.66 6.91
N ARG A 579 13.99 58.60 5.63
CA ARG A 579 14.28 57.34 4.93
C ARG A 579 15.43 56.59 5.58
N TYR A 580 16.50 57.29 5.99
CA TYR A 580 17.61 56.69 6.73
C TYR A 580 17.15 56.11 8.07
N ILE A 581 16.41 56.89 8.87
CA ILE A 581 15.89 56.46 10.18
C ILE A 581 15.01 55.21 10.02
N THR A 582 14.01 55.28 9.15
CA THR A 582 13.08 54.17 8.92
C THR A 582 13.78 52.92 8.37
N GLY A 583 14.79 53.08 7.51
CA GLY A 583 15.59 51.97 7.01
C GLY A 583 16.42 51.31 8.11
N MET A 584 17.08 52.09 8.96
CA MET A 584 17.86 51.57 10.09
C MET A 584 16.96 50.90 11.14
N GLU A 585 15.81 51.48 11.47
CA GLU A 585 14.81 50.86 12.36
C GLU A 585 14.32 49.52 11.82
N ALA A 586 14.06 49.42 10.51
CA ALA A 586 13.65 48.18 9.87
C ALA A 586 14.75 47.11 9.91
N LEU A 587 16.02 47.49 9.72
CA LEU A 587 17.15 46.57 9.85
C LEU A 587 17.34 46.08 11.29
N ILE A 588 17.19 46.95 12.29
CA ILE A 588 17.23 46.57 13.71
C ILE A 588 16.14 45.55 13.99
N GLY A 589 14.89 45.83 13.59
CA GLY A 589 13.78 44.89 13.74
C GLY A 589 14.01 43.56 13.04
N LEU A 590 14.61 43.57 11.83
CA LEU A 590 14.97 42.33 11.12
C LEU A 590 15.99 41.50 11.90
N VAL A 591 17.03 42.12 12.45
CA VAL A 591 18.06 41.43 13.25
C VAL A 591 17.50 40.88 14.57
N GLU A 592 16.58 41.61 15.21
CA GLU A 592 15.89 41.13 16.41
C GLU A 592 15.04 39.89 16.13
N VAL A 593 14.27 39.89 15.04
CA VAL A 593 13.46 38.74 14.63
C VAL A 593 14.35 37.58 14.19
N TYR A 594 15.42 37.84 13.45
CA TYR A 594 16.41 36.82 13.05
C TYR A 594 17.08 36.16 14.26
N ALA A 595 17.32 36.90 15.34
CA ALA A 595 17.85 36.32 16.57
C ALA A 595 16.88 35.35 17.26
N SER A 596 15.57 35.47 16.99
CA SER A 596 14.53 34.58 17.54
C SER A 596 14.22 33.38 16.64
N ASP A 597 14.14 33.59 15.32
CA ASP A 597 13.91 32.54 14.31
C ASP A 597 14.74 32.81 13.05
N GLY A 598 16.02 32.42 13.11
CA GLY A 598 16.94 32.63 11.99
C GLY A 598 16.59 31.82 10.75
N HIS A 599 15.98 30.64 10.91
CA HIS A 599 15.64 29.76 9.78
C HIS A 599 14.44 30.30 8.99
N GLY A 600 13.36 30.68 9.68
CA GLY A 600 12.17 31.26 9.04
C GLY A 600 12.48 32.57 8.33
N VAL A 601 13.23 33.47 8.96
CA VAL A 601 13.66 34.73 8.33
C VAL A 601 14.52 34.46 7.09
N PHE A 602 15.48 33.54 7.16
CA PHE A 602 16.34 33.21 6.02
C PHE A 602 15.55 32.62 4.84
N ALA A 603 14.58 31.74 5.11
CA ALA A 603 13.68 31.22 4.08
C ALA A 603 12.88 32.35 3.39
N CYS A 604 12.37 33.32 4.16
CA CYS A 604 11.71 34.49 3.61
C CYS A 604 12.67 35.39 2.80
N VAL A 605 13.94 35.51 3.19
CA VAL A 605 14.97 36.24 2.40
C VAL A 605 15.17 35.58 1.04
N LEU A 606 15.22 34.24 0.97
CA LEU A 606 15.29 33.52 -0.32
C LEU A 606 14.04 33.78 -1.17
N ALA A 607 12.84 33.75 -0.58
CA ALA A 607 11.61 34.09 -1.26
C ALA A 607 11.60 35.54 -1.78
N ALA A 608 12.13 36.48 -1.00
CA ALA A 608 12.28 37.89 -1.38
C ALA A 608 13.27 38.06 -2.55
N LEU A 609 14.38 37.32 -2.55
CA LEU A 609 15.34 37.28 -3.65
C LEU A 609 14.70 36.74 -4.93
N ASP A 610 13.91 35.66 -4.85
CA ASP A 610 13.16 35.18 -6.00
C ASP A 610 12.19 36.23 -6.53
N THR A 611 11.50 36.93 -5.62
CA THR A 611 10.53 38.00 -5.93
C THR A 611 11.20 39.22 -6.57
N ALA A 612 12.45 39.52 -6.19
CA ALA A 612 13.25 40.57 -6.83
C ALA A 612 13.86 40.12 -8.17
N SER A 613 13.97 38.81 -8.40
CA SER A 613 14.75 38.27 -9.51
C SER A 613 13.91 37.73 -10.68
N HIS A 614 12.84 36.98 -10.42
CA HIS A 614 12.06 36.32 -11.48
C HIS A 614 10.61 36.00 -11.11
N ARG A 615 10.24 35.95 -9.82
CA ARG A 615 8.88 35.69 -9.35
C ARG A 615 8.03 36.95 -9.34
N VAL A 616 7.10 37.01 -10.29
CA VAL A 616 6.07 38.06 -10.39
C VAL A 616 4.84 37.79 -9.52
N ASP A 617 4.64 36.54 -9.08
CA ASP A 617 3.40 36.15 -8.41
C ASP A 617 3.10 36.94 -7.12
N PRO A 618 4.06 37.27 -6.25
CA PRO A 618 3.80 38.05 -5.03
C PRO A 618 3.26 39.45 -5.32
N TRP A 619 3.69 40.09 -6.41
CA TRP A 619 3.24 41.43 -6.80
C TRP A 619 1.76 41.41 -7.21
N ILE A 620 1.35 40.40 -7.98
CA ILE A 620 -0.02 40.22 -8.44
C ILE A 620 -0.94 39.88 -7.26
N THR A 621 -0.51 38.99 -6.38
CA THR A 621 -1.26 38.69 -5.16
C THR A 621 -1.32 39.88 -4.21
N GLY A 622 -0.32 40.76 -4.23
CA GLY A 622 -0.31 42.01 -3.45
C GLY A 622 -1.44 42.95 -3.85
N LEU A 623 -1.67 43.14 -5.16
CA LEU A 623 -2.82 43.90 -5.67
C LEU A 623 -4.16 43.28 -5.24
N ALA A 624 -4.30 41.96 -5.35
CA ALA A 624 -5.51 41.26 -4.89
C ALA A 624 -5.69 41.37 -3.37
N THR A 625 -4.59 41.36 -2.59
CA THR A 625 -4.61 41.51 -1.13
C THR A 625 -5.01 42.91 -0.71
N GLU A 626 -4.52 43.94 -1.41
CA GLU A 626 -4.95 45.32 -1.22
C GLU A 626 -6.47 45.44 -1.40
N ARG A 627 -7.01 44.93 -2.51
CA ARG A 627 -8.46 44.92 -2.74
C ARG A 627 -9.22 44.12 -1.70
N LEU A 628 -8.70 42.97 -1.27
CA LEU A 628 -9.30 42.17 -0.21
C LEU A 628 -9.40 42.95 1.10
N ARG A 629 -8.34 43.69 1.49
CA ARG A 629 -8.34 44.56 2.68
C ARG A 629 -9.32 45.73 2.54
N GLN A 630 -9.44 46.34 1.36
CA GLN A 630 -10.45 47.37 1.09
C GLN A 630 -11.88 46.82 1.28
N LEU A 631 -12.16 45.61 0.77
CA LEU A 631 -13.47 44.95 0.90
C LEU A 631 -13.77 44.51 2.33
N HIS A 632 -12.75 44.07 3.06
CA HIS A 632 -12.83 43.81 4.49
C HIS A 632 -13.20 45.10 5.24
N ALA A 633 -12.50 46.20 5.02
CA ALA A 633 -12.80 47.49 5.65
C ALA A 633 -14.22 47.98 5.31
N ALA A 634 -14.70 47.70 4.10
CA ALA A 634 -16.06 47.99 3.64
C ALA A 634 -17.13 46.99 4.13
N ARG A 635 -16.75 45.95 4.88
CA ARG A 635 -17.62 44.85 5.37
C ARG A 635 -18.41 44.16 4.24
N ALA A 636 -17.76 43.91 3.11
CA ALA A 636 -18.36 43.15 2.01
C ALA A 636 -18.68 41.70 2.45
N PRO A 637 -19.81 41.12 2.02
CA PRO A 637 -20.18 39.76 2.37
C PRO A 637 -19.31 38.72 1.65
N TRP A 638 -19.06 37.62 2.34
CA TRP A 638 -18.30 36.47 1.86
C TRP A 638 -19.22 35.37 1.33
N ARG A 639 -18.92 34.81 0.16
CA ARG A 639 -19.74 33.80 -0.53
C ARG A 639 -18.89 32.61 -0.96
N LEU A 640 -19.39 31.40 -0.79
CA LEU A 640 -18.73 30.16 -1.19
C LEU A 640 -19.06 29.83 -2.65
N GLY A 641 -18.10 30.06 -3.54
CA GLY A 641 -18.16 29.71 -4.95
C GLY A 641 -17.38 28.43 -5.25
N ALA A 642 -17.25 28.09 -6.53
CA ALA A 642 -16.44 26.95 -6.95
C ALA A 642 -15.75 27.19 -8.29
N TYR A 643 -14.60 26.54 -8.50
CA TYR A 643 -13.82 26.69 -9.72
C TYR A 643 -12.96 25.46 -10.03
N GLY A 644 -12.65 25.25 -11.30
CA GLY A 644 -11.66 24.30 -11.76
C GLY A 644 -11.29 24.55 -13.22
N TRP A 645 -10.15 24.03 -13.67
CA TRP A 645 -9.81 24.05 -15.09
C TRP A 645 -9.10 22.76 -15.52
N VAL A 646 -9.09 22.51 -16.83
CA VAL A 646 -8.31 21.46 -17.48
C VAL A 646 -7.47 22.08 -18.58
N ASP A 647 -6.17 21.80 -18.56
CA ASP A 647 -5.21 22.26 -19.55
C ASP A 647 -5.22 21.38 -20.81
N ARG A 648 -5.29 22.02 -21.99
CA ARG A 648 -5.19 21.43 -23.32
C ARG A 648 -5.92 20.08 -23.50
N PRO A 649 -7.21 19.98 -23.16
CA PRO A 649 -7.94 18.74 -23.35
C PRO A 649 -8.13 18.48 -24.85
N ALA A 650 -7.61 17.34 -25.32
CA ALA A 650 -7.66 16.94 -26.72
C ALA A 650 -8.38 15.60 -26.90
N PRO A 651 -9.10 15.41 -28.02
CA PRO A 651 -9.56 14.09 -28.45
C PRO A 651 -8.40 13.11 -28.61
N TYR A 652 -8.67 11.82 -28.41
CA TYR A 652 -7.70 10.78 -28.72
C TYR A 652 -7.49 10.68 -30.23
N ASP A 653 -6.24 10.76 -30.66
CA ASP A 653 -5.81 10.50 -32.03
C ASP A 653 -5.06 9.15 -32.10
N ALA A 654 -5.66 8.17 -32.80
CA ALA A 654 -5.03 6.86 -32.99
C ALA A 654 -3.76 6.93 -33.86
N ALA A 655 -3.63 7.94 -34.72
CA ALA A 655 -2.45 8.14 -35.56
C ALA A 655 -1.29 8.78 -34.78
N ASN A 656 -1.59 9.51 -33.70
CA ASN A 656 -0.61 10.12 -32.81
C ASN A 656 -0.89 9.70 -31.36
N PRO A 657 -0.38 8.52 -30.90
CA PRO A 657 -0.66 7.99 -29.57
C PRO A 657 -0.26 8.89 -28.38
N GLY A 658 0.50 9.97 -28.63
CA GLY A 658 0.82 11.02 -27.66
C GLY A 658 -0.20 12.15 -27.56
N GLN A 659 -1.20 12.24 -28.45
CA GLN A 659 -2.29 13.22 -28.42
C GLN A 659 -3.60 12.57 -27.96
N GLY A 660 -4.01 12.92 -26.74
CA GLY A 660 -5.15 12.30 -26.07
C GLY A 660 -4.89 10.84 -25.69
N LEU A 661 -5.82 10.21 -24.98
CA LEU A 661 -5.69 8.81 -24.52
C LEU A 661 -6.92 8.02 -24.93
N PRO A 662 -6.76 6.74 -25.33
CA PRO A 662 -7.86 5.95 -25.86
C PRO A 662 -9.00 5.82 -24.84
N PRO A 663 -10.26 6.03 -25.23
CA PRO A 663 -11.39 5.85 -24.33
C PRO A 663 -11.74 4.37 -24.13
N GLY A 664 -11.86 3.92 -22.87
CA GLY A 664 -12.19 2.52 -22.54
C GLY A 664 -10.98 1.73 -22.02
N PRO A 665 -11.01 0.38 -22.00
CA PRO A 665 -9.81 -0.38 -21.75
C PRO A 665 -8.73 0.11 -22.72
N THR A 666 -7.60 0.56 -22.17
CA THR A 666 -6.50 1.13 -22.94
C THR A 666 -5.93 0.10 -23.93
N ALA A 667 -4.91 0.45 -24.72
CA ALA A 667 -4.20 -0.51 -25.58
C ALA A 667 -3.79 -1.81 -24.86
N ALA A 668 -3.69 -1.76 -23.54
CA ALA A 668 -3.31 -2.91 -22.76
C ALA A 668 -4.51 -3.83 -22.40
N GLY A 669 -5.76 -3.43 -22.65
CA GLY A 669 -6.96 -4.28 -22.64
C GLY A 669 -7.54 -4.66 -21.27
N LEU A 670 -8.27 -5.78 -21.26
CA LEU A 670 -8.78 -6.50 -20.10
C LEU A 670 -7.95 -7.78 -19.94
N LEU A 671 -7.48 -8.06 -18.73
CA LEU A 671 -6.84 -9.34 -18.43
C LEU A 671 -7.63 -10.06 -17.33
N HIS A 672 -8.28 -11.16 -17.70
CA HIS A 672 -8.96 -12.04 -16.76
C HIS A 672 -7.92 -12.90 -16.03
N ALA A 673 -8.02 -12.94 -14.71
CA ALA A 673 -7.11 -13.66 -13.85
C ALA A 673 -7.89 -14.55 -12.86
N PRO A 674 -7.36 -15.73 -12.50
CA PRO A 674 -8.07 -16.64 -11.61
C PRO A 674 -8.20 -16.16 -10.15
N SER A 675 -7.45 -15.13 -9.74
CA SER A 675 -7.51 -14.56 -8.39
C SER A 675 -7.16 -13.06 -8.37
N PRO A 676 -7.51 -12.33 -7.29
CA PRO A 676 -7.15 -10.92 -7.14
C PRO A 676 -5.64 -10.69 -7.19
N THR A 677 -4.88 -11.54 -6.52
CA THR A 677 -3.41 -11.46 -6.50
C THR A 677 -2.83 -11.66 -7.91
N GLN A 678 -3.33 -12.64 -8.67
CA GLN A 678 -2.90 -12.84 -10.06
C GLN A 678 -3.33 -11.67 -10.97
N ALA A 679 -4.50 -11.07 -10.74
CA ALA A 679 -4.94 -9.88 -11.47
C ALA A 679 -3.97 -8.72 -11.23
N MET A 680 -3.57 -8.48 -9.98
CA MET A 680 -2.63 -7.43 -9.60
C MET A 680 -1.22 -7.70 -10.16
N THR A 681 -0.70 -8.93 -10.06
CA THR A 681 0.58 -9.33 -10.66
C THR A 681 0.58 -9.06 -12.17
N ALA A 682 -0.49 -9.48 -12.87
CA ALA A 682 -0.63 -9.26 -14.30
C ALA A 682 -0.76 -7.77 -14.65
N ALA A 683 -1.47 -6.98 -13.83
CA ALA A 683 -1.56 -5.53 -14.01
C ALA A 683 -0.19 -4.84 -13.90
N LEU A 684 0.64 -5.22 -12.92
CA LEU A 684 1.98 -4.66 -12.74
C LEU A 684 2.93 -5.03 -13.88
N LEU A 685 2.97 -6.31 -14.28
CA LEU A 685 3.76 -6.77 -15.43
C LEU A 685 3.37 -6.04 -16.72
N ARG A 686 2.06 -5.87 -16.92
CA ARG A 686 1.52 -5.17 -18.07
C ARG A 686 1.83 -3.67 -18.04
N ASP A 687 1.73 -3.00 -16.89
CA ASP A 687 2.10 -1.58 -16.77
C ASP A 687 3.59 -1.37 -17.06
N ALA A 688 4.45 -2.28 -16.59
CA ALA A 688 5.87 -2.27 -16.92
C ALA A 688 6.12 -2.41 -18.43
N ALA A 689 5.43 -3.32 -19.12
CA ALA A 689 5.54 -3.49 -20.56
C ALA A 689 5.12 -2.26 -21.37
N ILE A 690 4.05 -1.57 -20.93
CA ILE A 690 3.57 -0.32 -21.56
C ILE A 690 4.57 0.82 -21.31
N ARG A 691 5.08 0.92 -20.08
CA ARG A 691 5.96 2.01 -19.66
C ARG A 691 7.35 1.91 -20.31
N TYR A 692 7.81 0.70 -20.59
CA TYR A 692 9.13 0.42 -21.16
C TYR A 692 9.02 -0.35 -22.48
N PRO A 693 8.43 0.23 -23.54
CA PRO A 693 8.13 -0.49 -24.78
C PRO A 693 9.39 -0.95 -25.53
N GLY A 694 10.54 -0.31 -25.32
CA GLY A 694 11.83 -0.70 -25.90
C GLY A 694 12.60 -1.76 -25.11
N ASP A 695 12.08 -2.20 -23.96
CA ASP A 695 12.73 -3.17 -23.08
C ASP A 695 12.07 -4.55 -23.22
N ALA A 696 12.78 -5.48 -23.86
CA ALA A 696 12.27 -6.83 -24.12
C ALA A 696 11.98 -7.61 -22.82
N ARG A 697 12.57 -7.24 -21.67
CA ARG A 697 12.39 -7.94 -20.38
C ARG A 697 10.94 -7.98 -19.90
N TRP A 698 10.14 -6.99 -20.30
CA TRP A 698 8.74 -6.88 -19.89
C TRP A 698 7.77 -7.40 -20.96
N GLN A 699 8.28 -7.80 -22.13
CA GLN A 699 7.48 -8.33 -23.24
C GLN A 699 7.24 -9.83 -23.07
N ILE A 700 6.51 -10.18 -22.01
CA ILE A 700 6.28 -11.57 -21.60
C ILE A 700 5.16 -12.20 -22.44
N ALA A 701 5.47 -13.26 -23.20
CA ALA A 701 4.54 -13.96 -24.08
C ALA A 701 4.49 -15.48 -23.78
N ILE A 702 3.59 -15.85 -22.87
CA ILE A 702 3.51 -17.20 -22.31
C ILE A 702 2.27 -17.94 -22.85
N ASP A 703 2.44 -19.22 -23.19
CA ASP A 703 1.36 -20.14 -23.52
C ASP A 703 1.48 -21.46 -22.72
N SER A 704 0.43 -22.28 -22.74
CA SER A 704 0.39 -23.52 -21.94
C SER A 704 1.47 -24.55 -22.31
N GLY A 705 1.93 -24.57 -23.57
CA GLY A 705 2.99 -25.45 -24.03
C GLY A 705 4.33 -25.05 -23.45
N LYS A 706 4.65 -23.75 -23.52
CA LYS A 706 5.86 -23.15 -22.92
C LYS A 706 5.90 -23.30 -21.41
N VAL A 707 4.78 -23.06 -20.71
CA VAL A 707 4.70 -23.23 -19.24
C VAL A 707 5.00 -24.67 -18.83
N ARG A 708 4.42 -25.67 -19.52
CA ARG A 708 4.69 -27.08 -19.21
C ARG A 708 6.16 -27.44 -19.44
N ALA A 709 6.79 -26.92 -20.48
CA ALA A 709 8.21 -27.16 -20.75
C ALA A 709 9.11 -26.49 -19.70
N ALA A 710 8.82 -25.23 -19.34
CA ALA A 710 9.53 -24.49 -18.31
C ALA A 710 9.34 -25.11 -16.91
N ALA A 711 8.15 -25.61 -16.57
CA ALA A 711 7.88 -26.27 -15.29
C ALA A 711 8.69 -27.57 -15.15
N ARG A 712 8.77 -28.40 -16.20
CA ARG A 712 9.64 -29.60 -16.21
C ARG A 712 11.12 -29.24 -16.04
N LEU A 713 11.55 -28.15 -16.67
CA LEU A 713 12.92 -27.64 -16.50
C LEU A 713 13.15 -27.19 -15.05
N ALA A 714 12.22 -26.42 -14.48
CA ALA A 714 12.27 -25.91 -13.11
C ALA A 714 12.35 -27.03 -12.06
N GLU A 715 11.59 -28.12 -12.23
CA GLU A 715 11.66 -29.29 -11.34
C GLU A 715 13.06 -29.91 -11.30
N ARG A 716 13.71 -30.09 -12.47
CA ARG A 716 15.07 -30.63 -12.55
C ARG A 716 16.10 -29.67 -11.94
N VAL A 717 15.95 -28.37 -12.17
CA VAL A 717 16.82 -27.35 -11.57
C VAL A 717 16.69 -27.35 -10.04
N ARG A 718 15.47 -27.53 -9.52
CA ARG A 718 15.23 -27.64 -8.08
C ARG A 718 15.88 -28.87 -7.44
N LEU A 719 16.02 -29.97 -8.20
CA LEU A 719 16.77 -31.16 -7.78
C LEU A 719 18.30 -30.97 -7.82
N GLY A 720 18.79 -29.76 -8.17
CA GLY A 720 20.21 -29.41 -8.15
C GLY A 720 20.93 -29.52 -9.48
N LEU A 721 20.22 -29.76 -10.60
CA LEU A 721 20.84 -29.75 -11.92
C LEU A 721 21.04 -28.32 -12.42
N HIS A 722 22.14 -28.08 -13.15
CA HIS A 722 22.34 -26.81 -13.82
C HIS A 722 21.31 -26.63 -14.95
N PRO A 723 20.75 -25.43 -15.21
CA PRO A 723 19.73 -25.21 -16.24
C PRO A 723 20.12 -25.74 -17.63
N TYR A 724 21.39 -25.56 -18.02
CA TYR A 724 21.90 -26.04 -19.31
C TYR A 724 22.05 -27.57 -19.37
N GLU A 725 22.30 -28.21 -18.23
CA GLU A 725 22.36 -29.67 -18.09
C GLU A 725 20.94 -30.27 -18.15
N ALA A 726 19.99 -29.66 -17.44
CA ALA A 726 18.59 -30.07 -17.48
C ALA A 726 17.97 -29.93 -18.88
N LEU A 727 18.33 -28.86 -19.61
CA LEU A 727 17.96 -28.65 -21.01
C LEU A 727 18.64 -29.66 -21.94
N GLY A 728 19.92 -29.97 -21.69
CA GLY A 728 20.67 -31.00 -22.41
C GLY A 728 20.04 -32.38 -22.34
N LEU A 729 19.65 -32.82 -21.15
CA LEU A 729 18.93 -34.08 -20.94
C LEU A 729 17.59 -34.13 -21.70
N GLU A 730 16.91 -32.99 -21.84
CA GLU A 730 15.65 -32.93 -22.56
C GLU A 730 15.84 -32.93 -24.09
N VAL A 731 16.89 -32.27 -24.57
CA VAL A 731 17.33 -32.38 -25.97
C VAL A 731 17.66 -33.83 -26.31
N GLU A 732 18.44 -34.51 -25.48
CA GLU A 732 18.79 -35.92 -25.70
C GLU A 732 17.58 -36.86 -25.66
N ARG A 733 16.62 -36.62 -24.76
CA ARG A 733 15.36 -37.38 -24.68
C ARG A 733 14.52 -37.22 -25.95
N ILE A 734 14.46 -36.02 -26.51
CA ILE A 734 13.70 -35.73 -27.74
C ILE A 734 14.38 -36.31 -28.98
N VAL A 735 15.71 -36.24 -29.03
CA VAL A 735 16.50 -36.83 -30.13
C VAL A 735 16.35 -38.35 -30.12
N GLY A 736 16.41 -39.00 -28.96
CA GLY A 736 16.10 -40.42 -28.75
C GLY A 736 17.07 -41.43 -29.38
N ASP A 737 17.79 -41.04 -30.45
CA ASP A 737 18.78 -41.83 -31.15
C ASP A 737 20.14 -41.82 -30.42
N TRP A 738 20.67 -43.02 -30.15
CA TRP A 738 21.81 -43.19 -29.27
C TRP A 738 23.14 -42.70 -29.89
N ASP A 739 23.31 -42.90 -31.20
CA ASP A 739 24.52 -42.46 -31.91
C ASP A 739 24.57 -40.94 -32.04
N THR A 740 23.42 -40.32 -32.34
CA THR A 740 23.29 -38.86 -32.40
C THR A 740 23.49 -38.22 -31.03
N VAL A 741 22.93 -38.78 -29.96
CA VAL A 741 23.14 -38.30 -28.58
C VAL A 741 24.62 -38.37 -28.19
N ARG A 742 25.33 -39.45 -28.53
CA ARG A 742 26.76 -39.56 -28.28
C ARG A 742 27.56 -38.49 -29.03
N ALA A 743 27.22 -38.22 -30.29
CA ALA A 743 27.86 -37.17 -31.07
C ALA A 743 27.63 -35.77 -30.46
N LEU A 744 26.41 -35.48 -30.00
CA LEU A 744 26.09 -34.22 -29.32
C LEU A 744 26.90 -34.05 -28.02
N ARG A 745 27.05 -35.10 -27.22
CA ARG A 745 27.86 -35.09 -25.99
C ARG A 745 29.35 -34.85 -26.23
N GLN A 746 29.87 -35.24 -27.41
CA GLN A 746 31.27 -35.01 -27.78
C GLN A 746 31.50 -33.63 -28.38
N GLN A 747 30.57 -33.16 -29.23
CA GLN A 747 30.70 -31.89 -29.94
C GLN A 747 30.29 -30.69 -29.09
N PHE A 748 29.34 -30.86 -28.17
CA PHE A 748 28.80 -29.81 -27.32
C PHE A 748 28.84 -30.22 -25.84
N PRO A 749 30.03 -30.47 -25.25
CA PRO A 749 30.11 -30.79 -23.83
C PRO A 749 29.89 -29.54 -22.96
N LEU A 750 29.24 -29.70 -21.79
CA LEU A 750 29.11 -28.63 -20.79
C LEU A 750 30.46 -28.14 -20.25
N ARG A 751 31.44 -29.03 -20.19
CA ARG A 751 32.84 -28.78 -19.82
C ARG A 751 33.72 -29.74 -20.60
N ASP A 752 34.94 -29.35 -20.95
CA ASP A 752 35.84 -30.17 -21.76
C ASP A 752 36.09 -31.57 -21.13
N THR A 753 36.13 -31.65 -19.80
CA THR A 753 36.28 -32.92 -19.05
C THR A 753 35.07 -33.85 -19.14
N HIS A 754 33.91 -33.37 -19.60
CA HIS A 754 32.66 -34.14 -19.69
C HIS A 754 32.37 -34.67 -21.10
N ALA A 755 33.26 -34.42 -22.07
CA ALA A 755 33.10 -34.85 -23.45
C ALA A 755 32.76 -36.34 -23.56
N GLY A 756 31.58 -36.65 -24.09
CA GLY A 756 31.10 -38.01 -24.32
C GLY A 756 30.62 -38.81 -23.10
N GLN A 757 30.66 -38.27 -21.87
CA GLN A 757 30.37 -39.04 -20.64
C GLN A 757 29.09 -38.62 -19.89
N ARG A 758 28.70 -37.33 -19.91
CA ARG A 758 27.50 -36.82 -19.20
C ARG A 758 26.32 -36.54 -20.13
N CYS A 759 26.00 -35.28 -20.39
CA CYS A 759 25.01 -34.83 -21.35
C CYS A 759 25.56 -33.63 -22.15
N CYS A 760 24.93 -33.32 -23.28
CA CYS A 760 25.29 -32.15 -24.07
C CYS A 760 24.86 -30.84 -23.39
N ASP A 761 25.51 -29.72 -23.74
CA ASP A 761 25.03 -28.39 -23.43
C ASP A 761 23.80 -28.06 -24.29
N GLY A 762 22.61 -28.26 -23.71
CA GLY A 762 21.35 -28.06 -24.40
C GLY A 762 21.14 -26.62 -24.87
N ALA A 763 21.64 -25.62 -24.13
CA ALA A 763 21.47 -24.21 -24.49
C ALA A 763 22.30 -23.88 -25.74
N ARG A 764 23.53 -24.40 -25.82
CA ARG A 764 24.38 -24.23 -27.00
C ARG A 764 23.80 -24.93 -28.23
N VAL A 765 23.29 -26.15 -28.07
CA VAL A 765 22.66 -26.91 -29.18
C VAL A 765 21.43 -26.18 -29.71
N LEU A 766 20.52 -25.72 -28.84
CA LEU A 766 19.30 -25.02 -29.24
C LEU A 766 19.59 -23.65 -29.86
N ARG A 767 20.55 -22.89 -29.30
CA ARG A 767 21.01 -21.62 -29.88
C ARG A 767 21.51 -21.81 -31.31
N LEU A 768 22.36 -22.80 -31.57
CA LEU A 768 22.88 -23.05 -32.92
C LEU A 768 21.77 -23.47 -33.90
N LEU A 769 20.75 -24.20 -33.42
CA LEU A 769 19.67 -24.73 -34.25
C LEU A 769 18.61 -23.69 -34.64
N PHE A 770 18.34 -22.72 -33.76
CA PHE A 770 17.27 -21.73 -33.95
C PHE A 770 17.74 -20.28 -34.02
N ARG A 771 18.92 -19.96 -33.49
CA ARG A 771 19.48 -18.60 -33.38
C ARG A 771 20.99 -18.55 -33.75
N PRO A 772 21.39 -19.03 -34.95
CA PRO A 772 22.79 -19.02 -35.36
C PRO A 772 23.29 -17.58 -35.60
N GLN A 773 24.54 -17.33 -35.23
CA GLN A 773 25.24 -16.05 -35.44
C GLN A 773 26.38 -16.21 -36.46
N PRO A 774 26.82 -15.13 -37.12
CA PRO A 774 27.96 -15.17 -38.03
C PRO A 774 29.23 -15.69 -37.34
N GLY A 775 29.82 -16.76 -37.87
CA GLY A 775 31.02 -17.40 -37.30
C GLY A 775 30.75 -18.63 -36.42
N ASP A 776 29.49 -19.00 -36.20
CA ASP A 776 29.12 -20.22 -35.49
C ASP A 776 29.51 -21.50 -36.25
N PRO A 777 29.81 -22.60 -35.53
CA PRO A 777 29.95 -23.92 -36.15
C PRO A 777 28.63 -24.39 -36.78
N PRO A 778 28.67 -25.30 -37.77
CA PRO A 778 27.47 -25.83 -38.40
C PRO A 778 26.54 -26.48 -37.38
N ALA A 779 25.25 -26.14 -37.45
CA ALA A 779 24.23 -26.68 -36.56
C ALA A 779 24.06 -28.20 -36.76
N PRO A 780 23.77 -28.96 -35.69
CA PRO A 780 23.46 -30.39 -35.81
C PRO A 780 22.20 -30.60 -36.66
N ALA A 781 22.26 -31.55 -37.59
CA ALA A 781 21.16 -31.87 -38.48
C ALA A 781 20.19 -32.86 -37.82
N PHE A 782 18.91 -32.50 -37.77
CA PHE A 782 17.84 -33.34 -37.23
C PHE A 782 16.69 -33.48 -38.22
N ALA A 783 15.92 -34.55 -38.10
CA ALA A 783 14.67 -34.72 -38.85
C ALA A 783 13.66 -33.60 -38.51
N PRO A 784 12.75 -33.22 -39.43
CA PRO A 784 11.85 -32.07 -39.25
C PRO A 784 10.94 -32.16 -38.02
N ASP A 785 10.49 -33.37 -37.68
CA ASP A 785 9.67 -33.68 -36.51
C ASP A 785 10.45 -33.51 -35.19
N VAL A 786 11.68 -34.00 -35.13
CA VAL A 786 12.59 -33.80 -33.98
C VAL A 786 12.91 -32.31 -33.81
N ARG A 787 13.18 -31.60 -34.92
CA ARG A 787 13.42 -30.15 -34.88
C ARG A 787 12.19 -29.39 -34.38
N ALA A 788 10.98 -29.77 -34.77
CA ALA A 788 9.75 -29.16 -34.26
C ALA A 788 9.56 -29.41 -32.75
N ALA A 789 9.87 -30.61 -32.26
CA ALA A 789 9.82 -30.92 -30.83
C ALA A 789 10.86 -30.13 -30.02
N LEU A 790 12.07 -29.93 -30.55
CA LEU A 790 13.13 -29.15 -29.92
C LEU A 790 12.83 -27.64 -29.86
N ALA A 791 11.98 -27.11 -30.75
CA ALA A 791 11.59 -25.69 -30.73
C ALA A 791 10.86 -25.30 -29.43
N VAL A 792 10.12 -26.24 -28.83
CA VAL A 792 9.46 -26.04 -27.54
C VAL A 792 10.48 -25.92 -26.39
N CYS A 793 11.62 -26.62 -26.50
CA CYS A 793 12.71 -26.52 -25.53
C CYS A 793 13.51 -25.23 -25.66
N ASP A 794 13.69 -24.68 -26.88
CA ASP A 794 14.39 -23.39 -27.09
C ASP A 794 13.66 -22.24 -26.38
N ALA A 795 12.32 -22.24 -26.42
CA ALA A 795 11.51 -21.26 -25.71
C ALA A 795 11.42 -21.51 -24.18
N ALA A 796 11.77 -22.71 -23.70
CA ALA A 796 11.55 -23.10 -22.30
C ALA A 796 12.43 -22.33 -21.31
N LEU A 797 13.67 -22.01 -21.68
CA LEU A 797 14.59 -21.26 -20.81
C LEU A 797 14.17 -19.79 -20.64
N ASP A 798 13.74 -19.17 -21.73
CA ASP A 798 13.23 -17.80 -21.75
C ASP A 798 11.91 -17.69 -20.97
N THR A 799 10.99 -18.63 -21.23
CA THR A 799 9.73 -18.74 -20.47
C THR A 799 9.99 -19.03 -18.99
N TYR A 800 11.03 -19.81 -18.67
CA TYR A 800 11.41 -20.07 -17.27
C TYR A 800 11.87 -18.79 -16.57
N ALA A 801 12.66 -17.93 -17.23
CA ALA A 801 13.03 -16.63 -16.70
C ALA A 801 11.80 -15.72 -16.51
N ASP A 802 10.91 -15.66 -17.50
CA ASP A 802 9.65 -14.89 -17.43
C ASP A 802 8.78 -15.35 -16.25
N LEU A 803 8.68 -16.67 -16.02
CA LEU A 803 7.91 -17.24 -14.93
C LEU A 803 8.51 -16.94 -13.56
N LEU A 804 9.84 -16.85 -13.44
CA LEU A 804 10.49 -16.43 -12.20
C LEU A 804 10.26 -14.95 -11.90
N VAL A 805 10.30 -14.08 -12.93
CA VAL A 805 9.94 -12.67 -12.80
C VAL A 805 8.48 -12.52 -12.38
N ALA A 806 7.57 -13.24 -13.03
CA ALA A 806 6.15 -13.24 -12.69
C ALA A 806 5.91 -13.76 -11.26
N ASP A 807 6.61 -14.81 -10.83
CA ASP A 807 6.47 -15.37 -9.48
C ASP A 807 7.07 -14.46 -8.40
N GLY A 808 8.17 -13.77 -8.69
CA GLY A 808 8.76 -12.78 -7.78
C GLY A 808 7.81 -11.60 -7.52
N ILE A 809 7.17 -11.09 -8.58
CA ILE A 809 6.15 -10.03 -8.46
C ILE A 809 4.91 -10.58 -7.73
N HIS A 810 4.49 -11.80 -8.03
CA HIS A 810 3.38 -12.45 -7.34
C HIS A 810 3.64 -12.59 -5.83
N ALA A 811 4.86 -12.97 -5.44
CA ALA A 811 5.27 -13.04 -4.04
C ALA A 811 5.26 -11.67 -3.37
N LEU A 812 5.74 -10.63 -4.05
CA LEU A 812 5.75 -9.26 -3.53
C LEU A 812 4.33 -8.74 -3.27
N VAL A 813 3.41 -8.91 -4.23
CA VAL A 813 1.99 -8.55 -4.09
C VAL A 813 1.31 -9.33 -2.97
N SER A 814 1.74 -10.57 -2.73
CA SER A 814 1.24 -11.42 -1.65
C SER A 814 1.88 -11.15 -0.28
N GLY A 815 2.75 -10.14 -0.16
CA GLY A 815 3.46 -9.82 1.09
C GLY A 815 4.59 -10.80 1.46
N GLN A 816 5.02 -11.65 0.54
CA GLN A 816 6.05 -12.68 0.75
C GLN A 816 7.41 -12.25 0.17
N GLY A 817 7.93 -11.10 0.63
CA GLY A 817 9.15 -10.49 0.09
C GLY A 817 10.38 -11.41 0.08
N GLY A 818 10.56 -12.24 1.11
CA GLY A 818 11.67 -13.20 1.17
C GLY A 818 11.63 -14.26 0.06
N VAL A 819 10.43 -14.72 -0.31
CA VAL A 819 10.26 -15.66 -1.43
C VAL A 819 10.39 -14.95 -2.77
N GLY A 820 9.99 -13.67 -2.82
CA GLY A 820 10.24 -12.81 -3.98
C GLY A 820 11.74 -12.67 -4.26
N ASN A 821 12.55 -12.45 -3.21
CA ASN A 821 14.01 -12.41 -3.35
C ASN A 821 14.57 -13.74 -3.88
N ALA A 822 14.14 -14.88 -3.33
CA ALA A 822 14.58 -16.20 -3.80
C ALA A 822 14.24 -16.45 -5.28
N ALA A 823 13.08 -16.00 -5.75
CA ALA A 823 12.71 -16.07 -7.16
C ALA A 823 13.64 -15.21 -8.05
N MET A 824 14.05 -14.03 -7.57
CA MET A 824 14.96 -13.14 -8.29
C MET A 824 16.40 -13.66 -8.29
N GLU A 825 16.89 -14.23 -7.17
CA GLU A 825 18.18 -14.91 -7.12
C GLU A 825 18.23 -16.11 -8.07
N ALA A 826 17.14 -16.89 -8.15
CA ALA A 826 17.02 -17.97 -9.12
C ALA A 826 16.98 -17.46 -10.57
N ALA A 827 16.33 -16.33 -10.85
CA ALA A 827 16.32 -15.70 -12.17
C ALA A 827 17.72 -15.21 -12.57
N ALA A 828 18.52 -14.75 -11.60
CA ALA A 828 19.93 -14.42 -11.79
C ALA A 828 20.86 -15.66 -11.86
N GLY A 829 20.33 -16.87 -11.68
CA GLY A 829 21.10 -18.12 -11.68
C GLY A 829 21.92 -18.37 -10.41
N LEU A 830 21.65 -17.65 -9.33
CA LEU A 830 22.41 -17.69 -8.06
C LEU A 830 21.81 -18.62 -7.00
N GLY A 831 20.57 -19.07 -7.19
CA GLY A 831 19.85 -19.89 -6.21
C GLY A 831 18.88 -20.90 -6.83
N ALA A 832 18.39 -21.83 -6.02
CA ALA A 832 17.37 -22.79 -6.45
C ALA A 832 16.01 -22.09 -6.58
N PRO A 833 15.23 -22.38 -7.64
CA PRO A 833 13.95 -21.72 -7.86
C PRO A 833 12.88 -22.14 -6.85
N PRO A 834 12.10 -21.19 -6.31
CA PRO A 834 10.93 -21.50 -5.50
C PRO A 834 9.82 -22.16 -6.35
N ASP A 835 8.72 -22.52 -5.69
CA ASP A 835 7.51 -22.99 -6.38
C ASP A 835 6.89 -21.88 -7.23
N LEU A 836 6.67 -22.17 -8.52
CA LEU A 836 6.00 -21.27 -9.47
C LEU A 836 4.51 -21.18 -9.11
N ARG A 837 4.17 -20.26 -8.21
CA ARG A 837 2.83 -20.02 -7.68
C ARG A 837 1.99 -19.16 -8.61
N ALA A 838 2.62 -18.22 -9.32
CA ALA A 838 1.93 -17.33 -10.27
C ALA A 838 1.09 -18.09 -11.31
N ILE A 839 1.51 -19.31 -11.69
CA ILE A 839 0.80 -20.18 -12.66
C ILE A 839 -0.19 -21.16 -12.02
N ARG A 840 -0.24 -21.27 -10.68
CA ARG A 840 -1.21 -22.14 -10.02
C ARG A 840 -2.58 -21.47 -10.06
N THR A 841 -3.56 -22.17 -10.61
CA THR A 841 -4.94 -21.74 -10.56
C THR A 841 -5.51 -22.11 -9.19
N PRO A 842 -5.82 -21.14 -8.30
CA PRO A 842 -6.49 -21.47 -7.06
C PRO A 842 -7.86 -22.06 -7.36
N ARG A 843 -8.17 -23.19 -6.73
CA ARG A 843 -9.48 -23.84 -6.81
C ARG A 843 -10.16 -23.67 -5.46
N GLN A 844 -11.32 -23.04 -5.45
CA GLN A 844 -12.17 -23.01 -4.25
C GLN A 844 -12.68 -24.44 -4.01
N ALA A 845 -12.58 -24.92 -2.78
CA ALA A 845 -13.03 -26.25 -2.39
C ALA A 845 -13.57 -26.24 -0.97
N SER A 846 -14.54 -27.12 -0.70
CA SER A 846 -15.03 -27.40 0.65
C SER A 846 -14.29 -28.61 1.21
N SER A 847 -13.75 -28.49 2.42
CA SER A 847 -13.14 -29.63 3.10
C SER A 847 -14.22 -30.55 3.66
N VAL A 848 -14.19 -31.81 3.28
CA VAL A 848 -15.10 -32.86 3.77
C VAL A 848 -14.27 -33.93 4.47
N ARG A 849 -14.66 -34.32 5.68
CA ARG A 849 -13.99 -35.38 6.43
C ARG A 849 -14.57 -36.72 5.99
N VAL A 850 -13.74 -37.70 5.69
CA VAL A 850 -14.18 -39.04 5.29
C VAL A 850 -13.54 -40.05 6.22
N SER A 851 -14.32 -41.00 6.73
CA SER A 851 -13.83 -42.13 7.52
C SER A 851 -14.47 -43.43 7.07
N ALA A 852 -13.68 -44.50 7.09
CA ALA A 852 -14.09 -45.83 6.68
C ALA A 852 -14.07 -46.75 7.88
N TRP A 853 -15.18 -47.41 8.19
CA TRP A 853 -15.32 -48.26 9.38
C TRP A 853 -15.55 -49.72 9.01
N ALA A 854 -15.20 -50.61 9.93
CA ALA A 854 -15.65 -51.99 9.95
C ALA A 854 -16.62 -52.20 11.13
N LEU A 855 -17.81 -52.72 10.83
CA LEU A 855 -18.86 -53.03 11.80
C LEU A 855 -19.10 -54.53 11.84
N LEU A 856 -18.90 -55.13 13.00
CA LEU A 856 -19.04 -56.56 13.23
C LEU A 856 -20.05 -56.84 14.35
N PRO A 857 -20.63 -58.04 14.39
CA PRO A 857 -21.33 -58.51 15.58
C PRO A 857 -20.42 -58.44 16.83
N PRO A 858 -20.97 -58.21 18.04
CA PRO A 858 -20.20 -58.03 19.27
C PRO A 858 -19.41 -59.28 19.71
N GLY A 859 -19.72 -60.44 19.12
CA GLY A 859 -19.11 -61.73 19.44
C GLY A 859 -19.65 -62.36 20.72
N HIS A 860 -19.61 -63.68 20.81
CA HIS A 860 -20.07 -64.43 21.98
C HIS A 860 -18.95 -64.55 23.01
N LEU A 861 -19.20 -64.04 24.22
CA LEU A 861 -18.31 -64.27 25.36
C LEU A 861 -18.32 -65.76 25.72
N ARG A 862 -17.21 -66.43 25.43
CA ARG A 862 -16.99 -67.84 25.79
C ARG A 862 -16.57 -67.92 27.27
N GLY A 863 -17.02 -68.95 27.99
CA GLY A 863 -16.85 -69.10 29.44
C GLY A 863 -15.39 -69.09 29.94
N THR A 864 -15.17 -69.21 31.25
CA THR A 864 -13.84 -69.09 31.89
C THR A 864 -12.78 -70.11 31.42
N SER A 865 -13.17 -71.14 30.67
CA SER A 865 -12.31 -72.12 30.02
C SER A 865 -11.79 -71.72 28.62
N ALA A 866 -12.29 -70.65 28.01
CA ALA A 866 -11.89 -70.18 26.67
C ALA A 866 -10.49 -69.56 26.66
N SER A 867 -9.74 -69.54 25.57
CA SER A 867 -8.39 -68.94 25.56
C SER A 867 -8.38 -67.42 25.87
N PRO A 868 -7.24 -66.85 26.30
CA PRO A 868 -7.12 -65.41 26.54
C PRO A 868 -7.38 -64.56 25.27
N ALA A 869 -7.03 -65.07 24.08
CA ALA A 869 -7.29 -64.37 22.82
C ALA A 869 -8.79 -64.25 22.54
N LEU A 870 -9.56 -65.30 22.81
CA LEU A 870 -11.02 -65.32 22.66
C LEU A 870 -11.73 -64.33 23.60
N GLN A 871 -11.16 -64.09 24.78
CA GLN A 871 -11.68 -63.10 25.72
C GLN A 871 -11.18 -61.67 25.41
N ALA A 872 -10.00 -61.54 24.81
CA ALA A 872 -9.45 -60.26 24.38
C ALA A 872 -10.20 -59.67 23.18
N ASP A 873 -10.65 -60.51 22.23
CA ASP A 873 -11.43 -60.08 21.08
C ASP A 873 -12.45 -61.14 20.61
N PRO A 874 -13.63 -61.21 21.27
CA PRO A 874 -14.66 -62.20 20.92
C PRO A 874 -15.29 -61.94 19.54
N ALA A 875 -15.42 -60.68 19.13
CA ALA A 875 -15.98 -60.31 17.84
C ALA A 875 -15.10 -60.80 16.68
N PHE A 876 -13.79 -60.62 16.81
CA PHE A 876 -12.84 -61.12 15.81
C PHE A 876 -12.78 -62.66 15.79
N ALA A 877 -12.89 -63.32 16.95
CA ALA A 877 -12.93 -64.77 17.00
C ALA A 877 -14.14 -65.36 16.24
N ASP A 878 -15.34 -64.83 16.48
CA ASP A 878 -16.54 -65.28 15.78
C ASP A 878 -16.51 -64.92 14.29
N LEU A 879 -15.85 -63.80 13.90
CA LEU A 879 -15.61 -63.48 12.49
C LEU A 879 -14.74 -64.55 11.80
N LEU A 880 -13.68 -65.02 12.47
CA LEU A 880 -12.84 -66.09 11.92
C LEU A 880 -13.61 -67.39 11.74
N ASP A 881 -14.47 -67.75 12.70
CA ASP A 881 -15.32 -68.93 12.59
C ASP A 881 -16.33 -68.81 11.44
N ALA A 882 -16.91 -67.62 11.25
CA ALA A 882 -17.88 -67.35 10.20
C ALA A 882 -17.26 -67.32 8.79
N GLU A 883 -16.09 -66.71 8.61
CA GLU A 883 -15.47 -66.53 7.28
C GLU A 883 -14.53 -67.67 6.88
N LEU A 884 -13.82 -68.27 7.84
CA LEU A 884 -12.78 -69.27 7.58
C LEU A 884 -13.16 -70.66 8.10
N GLY A 885 -14.31 -70.80 8.74
CA GLY A 885 -14.82 -72.04 9.33
C GLY A 885 -14.28 -72.31 10.74
N PRO A 886 -14.97 -73.16 11.52
CA PRO A 886 -14.60 -73.50 12.88
C PRO A 886 -13.20 -74.12 12.99
N PRO A 887 -12.56 -74.13 14.18
CA PRO A 887 -11.17 -74.57 14.37
C PRO A 887 -10.87 -76.01 13.91
N GLN A 888 -11.88 -76.87 13.81
CA GLN A 888 -11.77 -78.24 13.27
C GLN A 888 -11.48 -78.28 11.76
N ASP A 889 -11.86 -77.24 11.02
CA ASP A 889 -11.67 -77.15 9.56
C ASP A 889 -10.29 -76.58 9.19
N TRP A 890 -9.48 -76.24 10.19
CA TRP A 890 -8.12 -75.74 10.04
C TRP A 890 -7.17 -76.92 10.22
N THR A 891 -6.83 -77.58 9.13
CA THR A 891 -6.13 -78.87 9.18
C THR A 891 -4.70 -78.80 8.64
N TRP A 892 -3.79 -79.52 9.29
CA TRP A 892 -2.43 -79.84 8.85
C TRP A 892 -2.25 -81.36 8.84
N THR A 893 -1.29 -81.84 8.07
CA THR A 893 -0.91 -83.27 8.05
C THR A 893 0.47 -83.45 8.65
N ILE A 894 0.62 -84.41 9.57
CA ILE A 894 1.86 -84.73 10.27
C ILE A 894 2.16 -86.20 10.04
N GLY A 895 3.08 -86.51 9.13
CA GLY A 895 3.24 -87.89 8.64
C GLY A 895 1.98 -88.36 7.90
N ALA A 896 1.21 -89.28 8.51
CA ALA A 896 -0.06 -89.80 7.98
C ALA A 896 -1.31 -89.26 8.70
N ASP A 897 -1.14 -88.55 9.82
CA ASP A 897 -2.24 -88.07 10.66
C ASP A 897 -2.69 -86.67 10.24
N THR A 898 -4.01 -86.45 10.17
CA THR A 898 -4.59 -85.11 10.00
C THR A 898 -4.89 -84.52 11.37
N VAL A 899 -4.32 -83.35 11.66
CA VAL A 899 -4.46 -82.64 12.93
C VAL A 899 -5.07 -81.27 12.68
N SER A 900 -6.08 -80.92 13.47
CA SER A 900 -6.74 -79.61 13.43
C SER A 900 -6.39 -78.72 14.63
N LEU A 901 -6.79 -77.45 14.61
CA LEU A 901 -6.59 -76.56 15.77
C LEU A 901 -7.38 -77.04 17.00
N VAL A 902 -8.58 -77.60 16.81
CA VAL A 902 -9.41 -78.08 17.93
C VAL A 902 -8.79 -79.28 18.63
N ASP A 903 -8.09 -80.16 17.90
CA ASP A 903 -7.38 -81.32 18.47
C ASP A 903 -6.27 -80.90 19.46
N ARG A 904 -5.84 -79.65 19.39
CA ARG A 904 -4.84 -79.04 20.27
C ARG A 904 -5.40 -77.96 21.19
N GLY A 905 -6.73 -77.81 21.24
CA GLY A 905 -7.40 -76.82 22.08
C GLY A 905 -7.10 -75.37 21.68
N LEU A 906 -6.71 -75.13 20.42
CA LEU A 906 -6.41 -73.80 19.89
C LEU A 906 -7.57 -73.28 19.06
N HIS A 907 -7.76 -71.96 19.08
CA HIS A 907 -8.60 -71.24 18.13
C HIS A 907 -7.76 -70.61 17.01
N GLY A 908 -8.39 -70.25 15.89
CA GLY A 908 -7.73 -69.45 14.84
C GLY A 908 -7.17 -68.12 15.37
N ALA A 909 -7.81 -67.54 16.39
CA ALA A 909 -7.35 -66.33 17.06
C ALA A 909 -6.08 -66.56 17.90
N ASP A 910 -5.91 -67.76 18.47
CA ASP A 910 -4.72 -68.12 19.24
C ASP A 910 -3.52 -68.37 18.35
N ALA A 911 -3.77 -68.96 17.18
CA ALA A 911 -2.76 -69.29 16.18
C ALA A 911 -2.07 -68.04 15.59
N LEU A 912 -2.74 -66.88 15.58
CA LEU A 912 -2.25 -65.66 14.93
C LEU A 912 -0.98 -65.05 15.55
N ALA A 913 -0.75 -65.21 16.85
CA ALA A 913 0.51 -64.76 17.45
C ALA A 913 1.55 -65.85 17.67
N LEU A 914 1.26 -67.09 17.26
CA LEU A 914 2.27 -68.14 17.24
C LEU A 914 3.12 -67.99 15.96
N GLY A 915 4.45 -68.06 16.10
CA GLY A 915 5.33 -68.18 14.93
C GLY A 915 5.19 -69.56 14.27
N ASP A 916 5.57 -69.67 12.99
CA ASP A 916 5.43 -70.92 12.23
C ASP A 916 6.08 -72.13 12.93
N ALA A 917 7.21 -71.91 13.60
CA ALA A 917 7.92 -72.94 14.38
C ALA A 917 7.12 -73.38 15.62
N ASP A 918 6.50 -72.44 16.33
CA ASP A 918 5.71 -72.70 17.54
C ASP A 918 4.36 -73.34 17.22
N LEU A 919 3.69 -72.88 16.17
CA LEU A 919 2.46 -73.49 15.69
C LEU A 919 2.73 -74.92 15.20
N SER A 920 3.78 -75.14 14.41
CA SER A 920 4.16 -76.49 13.95
C SER A 920 4.46 -77.44 15.11
N ARG A 921 5.10 -76.94 16.18
CA ARG A 921 5.38 -77.72 17.40
C ARG A 921 4.10 -78.05 18.17
N LEU A 922 3.20 -77.08 18.36
CA LEU A 922 1.93 -77.29 19.05
C LEU A 922 1.01 -78.25 18.29
N LEU A 923 1.01 -78.19 16.96
CA LEU A 923 0.30 -79.13 16.10
C LEU A 923 0.87 -80.55 16.21
N ARG A 924 2.21 -80.72 16.27
CA ARG A 924 2.87 -82.03 16.47
C ARG A 924 2.51 -82.68 17.81
N GLY A 925 2.44 -81.94 18.91
CA GLY A 925 2.13 -82.48 20.24
C GLY A 925 3.08 -83.63 20.62
N SER A 926 2.54 -84.82 20.91
CA SER A 926 3.31 -86.03 21.27
C SER A 926 3.76 -86.90 20.08
N LEU A 927 3.54 -86.44 18.84
CA LEU A 927 3.97 -87.15 17.62
C LEU A 927 5.48 -86.99 17.37
N ASP A 928 6.08 -87.91 16.62
CA ASP A 928 7.52 -87.95 16.34
C ASP A 928 8.02 -86.62 15.72
N ALA A 929 9.03 -86.03 16.35
CA ALA A 929 9.62 -84.74 15.98
C ALA A 929 10.25 -84.73 14.57
N THR A 930 10.54 -85.90 14.01
CA THR A 930 11.12 -86.04 12.66
C THR A 930 10.09 -86.03 11.53
N LEU A 931 8.78 -86.09 11.84
CA LEU A 931 7.72 -86.10 10.84
C LEU A 931 7.50 -84.70 10.20
N PRO A 932 7.38 -84.62 8.86
CA PRO A 932 7.11 -83.36 8.19
C PRO A 932 5.68 -82.87 8.49
N VAL A 933 5.55 -81.57 8.77
CA VAL A 933 4.26 -80.90 8.89
C VAL A 933 3.95 -80.30 7.53
N VAL A 934 2.97 -80.86 6.83
CA VAL A 934 2.50 -80.36 5.54
C VAL A 934 1.17 -79.65 5.75
N ALA A 935 1.10 -78.39 5.35
CA ALA A 935 -0.10 -77.60 5.46
C ALA A 935 -1.22 -78.17 4.57
N GLY A 936 -2.39 -78.45 5.18
CA GLY A 936 -3.64 -78.63 4.45
C GLY A 936 -4.31 -77.27 4.23
N SER A 937 -5.59 -77.15 4.58
CA SER A 937 -6.32 -75.87 4.57
C SER A 937 -5.80 -74.83 5.59
N GLY A 938 -5.08 -75.27 6.63
CA GLY A 938 -4.74 -74.43 7.78
C GLY A 938 -3.80 -73.25 7.50
N ALA A 939 -2.79 -73.42 6.63
CA ALA A 939 -1.84 -72.34 6.34
C ALA A 939 -2.48 -71.20 5.52
N ASP A 940 -3.34 -71.54 4.55
CA ASP A 940 -4.07 -70.53 3.78
C ASP A 940 -5.06 -69.76 4.67
N LYS A 941 -5.80 -70.47 5.52
CA LYS A 941 -6.70 -69.85 6.51
C LYS A 941 -5.96 -68.95 7.49
N LEU A 942 -4.76 -69.34 7.95
CA LEU A 942 -3.93 -68.49 8.82
C LEU A 942 -3.43 -67.22 8.12
N ALA A 943 -3.04 -67.33 6.84
CA ALA A 943 -2.66 -66.18 6.03
C ALA A 943 -3.86 -65.23 5.80
N ARG A 944 -5.05 -65.77 5.55
CA ARG A 944 -6.30 -64.99 5.43
C ARG A 944 -6.69 -64.33 6.75
N ALA A 945 -6.59 -65.03 7.87
CA ALA A 945 -6.83 -64.47 9.20
C ALA A 945 -5.84 -63.38 9.56
N SER A 946 -4.58 -63.50 9.14
CA SER A 946 -3.57 -62.45 9.34
C SER A 946 -3.92 -61.18 8.56
N ARG A 947 -4.38 -61.32 7.30
CA ARG A 947 -4.87 -60.18 6.50
C ARG A 947 -6.13 -59.54 7.08
N LEU A 948 -7.06 -60.34 7.61
CA LEU A 948 -8.24 -59.82 8.32
C LEU A 948 -7.86 -59.09 9.61
N ALA A 949 -6.89 -59.61 10.36
CA ALA A 949 -6.37 -58.94 11.55
C ALA A 949 -5.74 -57.60 11.18
N GLU A 950 -4.90 -57.56 10.14
CA GLU A 950 -4.24 -56.34 9.66
C GLU A 950 -5.26 -55.29 9.17
N LEU A 951 -6.27 -55.71 8.40
CA LEU A 951 -7.38 -54.85 7.96
C LEU A 951 -8.07 -54.16 9.15
N LEU A 952 -8.29 -54.89 10.25
CA LEU A 952 -8.96 -54.39 11.45
C LEU A 952 -8.02 -53.68 12.44
N GLY A 953 -6.77 -53.42 12.05
CA GLY A 953 -5.77 -52.70 12.86
C GLY A 953 -5.01 -53.58 13.86
N GLY A 954 -4.99 -54.89 13.67
CA GLY A 954 -4.19 -55.86 14.43
C GLY A 954 -2.70 -55.63 14.21
N GLY A 955 -1.93 -55.60 15.31
CA GLY A 955 -0.48 -55.33 15.25
C GLY A 955 -0.09 -53.86 15.07
N ASP A 956 -1.00 -52.97 14.65
CA ASP A 956 -0.77 -51.53 14.56
C ASP A 956 -0.76 -50.90 15.97
N SER A 957 0.27 -50.10 16.27
CA SER A 957 0.38 -49.41 17.55
C SER A 957 -0.57 -48.22 17.64
N ASN A 958 -0.88 -47.56 16.52
CA ASN A 958 -1.74 -46.37 16.53
C ASN A 958 -2.72 -46.36 15.35
N PRO A 959 -3.66 -47.33 15.30
CA PRO A 959 -4.70 -47.33 14.29
C PRO A 959 -5.64 -46.13 14.49
N PRO A 960 -6.29 -45.62 13.43
CA PRO A 960 -7.30 -44.59 13.56
C PRO A 960 -8.45 -45.09 14.44
N VAL A 961 -9.06 -44.18 15.19
CA VAL A 961 -10.13 -44.49 16.15
C VAL A 961 -11.46 -44.00 15.56
N PRO A 962 -12.55 -44.79 15.66
CA PRO A 962 -13.88 -44.29 15.30
C PRO A 962 -14.24 -43.04 16.11
N GLY A 963 -14.54 -41.92 15.43
CA GLY A 963 -14.99 -40.68 16.05
C GLY A 963 -16.41 -40.29 15.63
N THR A 964 -16.94 -39.23 16.23
CA THR A 964 -18.28 -38.72 15.91
C THR A 964 -18.26 -37.89 14.62
N THR A 965 -19.44 -37.59 14.08
CA THR A 965 -19.66 -36.74 12.90
C THR A 965 -19.34 -35.26 13.15
N ASP A 966 -18.47 -34.93 14.09
CA ASP A 966 -17.87 -33.60 14.32
C ASP A 966 -16.41 -33.52 13.84
N GLY A 967 -15.85 -34.65 13.36
CA GLY A 967 -14.60 -34.68 12.59
C GLY A 967 -13.31 -34.69 13.42
N ARG A 968 -13.36 -35.12 14.68
CA ARG A 968 -12.18 -35.29 15.54
C ARG A 968 -12.02 -36.75 15.96
N ASP A 969 -11.20 -37.49 15.19
CA ASP A 969 -10.95 -38.92 15.35
C ASP A 969 -9.59 -39.21 16.04
N ASP A 970 -8.95 -38.19 16.62
CA ASP A 970 -7.67 -38.36 17.28
C ASP A 970 -7.84 -38.77 18.75
N GLU A 971 -6.84 -39.46 19.28
CA GLU A 971 -6.81 -39.89 20.68
C GLU A 971 -6.83 -38.69 21.66
N HIS A 972 -6.68 -37.46 21.16
CA HIS A 972 -6.72 -36.20 21.90
C HIS A 972 -8.04 -35.41 21.73
N ALA A 973 -9.01 -35.95 20.98
CA ALA A 973 -10.32 -35.34 20.80
C ALA A 973 -11.07 -35.16 22.14
N PRO A 974 -11.97 -34.17 22.26
CA PRO A 974 -12.83 -34.03 23.44
C PRO A 974 -13.68 -35.30 23.67
N ALA A 975 -14.14 -35.51 24.92
CA ALA A 975 -14.92 -36.69 25.28
C ALA A 975 -16.25 -36.74 24.48
N THR A 976 -16.58 -37.90 23.93
CA THR A 976 -17.83 -38.15 23.21
C THR A 976 -18.49 -39.43 23.74
N PRO A 977 -19.82 -39.56 23.68
CA PRO A 977 -20.51 -40.77 24.16
C PRO A 977 -20.00 -42.06 23.50
N LEU A 978 -19.67 -42.00 22.21
CA LEU A 978 -19.08 -43.10 21.44
C LEU A 978 -17.71 -43.51 22.01
N ARG A 979 -16.83 -42.54 22.22
CA ARG A 979 -15.49 -42.77 22.78
C ARG A 979 -15.56 -43.29 24.21
N ASP A 980 -16.43 -42.74 25.05
CA ASP A 980 -16.59 -43.15 26.43
C ASP A 980 -17.10 -44.60 26.53
N ALA A 981 -18.01 -45.02 25.65
CA ALA A 981 -18.46 -46.40 25.56
C ALA A 981 -17.32 -47.36 25.17
N MET A 982 -16.48 -46.98 24.19
CA MET A 982 -15.31 -47.78 23.79
C MET A 982 -14.29 -47.91 24.93
N LEU A 983 -14.02 -46.82 25.65
CA LEU A 983 -13.12 -46.83 26.80
C LEU A 983 -13.69 -47.70 27.93
N ALA A 984 -15.00 -47.66 28.18
CA ALA A 984 -15.66 -48.45 29.21
C ALA A 984 -15.62 -49.95 28.91
N ASP A 985 -15.89 -50.36 27.67
CA ASP A 985 -15.81 -51.77 27.24
C ASP A 985 -14.39 -52.31 27.36
N LEU A 986 -13.40 -51.62 26.76
CA LEU A 986 -12.01 -52.06 26.78
C LEU A 986 -11.43 -52.07 28.21
N SER A 987 -11.80 -51.10 29.05
CA SER A 987 -11.39 -51.09 30.47
C SER A 987 -11.96 -52.29 31.22
N THR A 988 -13.25 -52.57 31.02
CA THR A 988 -13.92 -53.75 31.61
C THR A 988 -13.24 -55.04 31.17
N ARG A 989 -12.92 -55.15 29.87
CA ARG A 989 -12.25 -56.31 29.28
C ARG A 989 -10.84 -56.50 29.82
N LEU A 990 -10.07 -55.42 29.96
CA LEU A 990 -8.74 -55.43 30.55
C LEU A 990 -8.77 -55.88 32.02
N VAL A 991 -9.74 -55.39 32.80
CA VAL A 991 -9.95 -55.81 34.19
C VAL A 991 -10.29 -57.30 34.25
N ALA A 992 -11.22 -57.78 33.41
CA ALA A 992 -11.61 -59.18 33.37
C ALA A 992 -10.44 -60.12 33.02
N LEU A 993 -9.60 -59.75 32.05
CA LEU A 993 -8.38 -60.49 31.70
C LEU A 993 -7.37 -60.47 32.86
N ARG A 994 -7.21 -59.34 33.54
CA ARG A 994 -6.30 -59.21 34.67
C ARG A 994 -6.75 -60.08 35.85
N THR A 995 -8.03 -60.02 36.21
CA THR A 995 -8.61 -60.88 37.25
C THR A 995 -8.45 -62.35 36.91
N ARG A 996 -8.61 -62.71 35.64
CA ARG A 996 -8.41 -64.09 35.19
C ARG A 996 -6.96 -64.54 35.32
N LEU A 997 -6.00 -63.71 34.91
CA LEU A 997 -4.57 -64.02 35.06
C LEU A 997 -4.17 -64.15 36.53
N GLN A 998 -4.72 -63.29 37.40
CA GLN A 998 -4.52 -63.37 38.86
C GLN A 998 -5.08 -64.67 39.43
N GLY A 999 -6.30 -65.05 39.04
CA GLY A 999 -6.92 -66.32 39.45
C GLY A 999 -6.11 -67.54 39.00
N LEU A 1000 -5.57 -67.50 37.77
CA LEU A 1000 -4.70 -68.57 37.26
C LEU A 1000 -3.40 -68.67 38.07
N LEU A 1001 -2.72 -67.55 38.33
CA LEU A 1001 -1.49 -67.52 39.13
C LEU A 1001 -1.74 -67.99 40.58
N ALA A 1002 -2.86 -67.60 41.18
CA ALA A 1002 -3.26 -68.09 42.51
C ALA A 1002 -3.58 -69.59 42.50
N THR A 1003 -4.12 -70.12 41.40
CA THR A 1003 -4.34 -71.56 41.22
C THR A 1003 -3.00 -72.29 41.11
N PHE A 1004 -2.01 -71.74 40.39
CA PHE A 1004 -0.66 -72.29 40.36
C PHE A 1004 0.00 -72.33 41.74
N ASP A 1005 -0.28 -71.37 42.63
CA ASP A 1005 0.26 -71.36 43.99
C ASP A 1005 -0.27 -72.49 44.90
N GLY A 1006 -1.44 -73.05 44.58
CA GLY A 1006 -2.08 -74.10 45.36
C GLY A 1006 -1.88 -75.53 44.83
N ILE A 1007 -1.17 -75.70 43.71
CA ILE A 1007 -1.00 -76.99 43.02
C ILE A 1007 0.36 -77.62 43.34
N ASP A 1008 0.40 -78.94 43.57
CA ASP A 1008 1.66 -79.69 43.70
C ASP A 1008 2.27 -79.95 42.32
N PHE A 1009 3.38 -79.26 42.03
CA PHE A 1009 4.12 -79.37 40.77
C PHE A 1009 4.88 -80.70 40.59
N ASN A 1010 4.95 -81.54 41.63
CA ASN A 1010 5.58 -82.87 41.53
C ASN A 1010 4.64 -83.93 40.92
N ASP A 1011 3.35 -83.61 40.75
CA ASP A 1011 2.41 -84.42 39.99
C ASP A 1011 2.52 -84.10 38.48
N PRO A 1012 2.92 -85.06 37.63
CA PRO A 1012 3.07 -84.85 36.19
C PRO A 1012 1.80 -84.32 35.52
N ALA A 1013 0.62 -84.76 35.95
CA ALA A 1013 -0.65 -84.33 35.36
C ALA A 1013 -0.95 -82.84 35.63
N ASN A 1014 -0.56 -82.36 36.82
CA ASN A 1014 -0.69 -80.95 37.20
C ASN A 1014 0.34 -80.07 36.50
N GLY A 1015 1.57 -80.55 36.33
CA GLY A 1015 2.63 -79.88 35.56
C GLY A 1015 2.24 -79.68 34.09
N ASP A 1016 1.70 -80.71 33.45
CA ASP A 1016 1.23 -80.67 32.06
C ASP A 1016 0.04 -79.71 31.89
N TRP A 1017 -0.90 -79.72 32.83
CA TRP A 1017 -2.02 -78.77 32.83
C TRP A 1017 -1.54 -77.31 32.98
N CYS A 1018 -0.59 -77.03 33.90
CA CYS A 1018 -0.05 -75.69 34.10
C CYS A 1018 0.72 -75.18 32.86
N LEU A 1019 1.52 -76.04 32.22
CA LEU A 1019 2.20 -75.70 30.97
C LEU A 1019 1.21 -75.45 29.83
N ALA A 1020 0.12 -76.23 29.73
CA ALA A 1020 -0.95 -75.98 28.77
C ALA A 1020 -1.61 -74.60 28.98
N GLN A 1021 -1.85 -74.20 30.23
CA GLN A 1021 -2.34 -72.84 30.54
C GLN A 1021 -1.31 -71.77 30.18
N CYS A 1022 -0.02 -71.95 30.49
CA CYS A 1022 1.03 -71.01 30.09
C CYS A 1022 1.16 -70.85 28.56
N ARG A 1023 0.92 -71.91 27.80
CA ARG A 1023 0.92 -71.90 26.33
C ARG A 1023 -0.25 -71.10 25.76
N LEU A 1024 -1.46 -71.22 26.33
CA LEU A 1024 -2.63 -70.42 25.93
C LEU A 1024 -2.43 -68.91 26.14
N TRP A 1025 -1.67 -68.52 27.16
CA TRP A 1025 -1.26 -67.13 27.40
C TRP A 1025 0.04 -66.74 26.67
N GLN A 1026 0.62 -67.62 25.86
CA GLN A 1026 1.89 -67.40 25.16
C GLN A 1026 3.03 -66.93 26.08
N ALA A 1027 3.23 -67.61 27.20
CA ALA A 1027 4.29 -67.31 28.16
C ALA A 1027 5.47 -68.30 28.14
N THR A 1028 5.46 -69.28 27.23
CA THR A 1028 6.50 -70.30 27.05
C THR A 1028 7.43 -69.94 25.89
N GLN A 1029 8.74 -70.23 26.00
CA GLN A 1029 9.70 -70.12 24.88
C GLN A 1029 9.78 -71.41 24.03
N ALA A 1030 10.44 -71.32 22.87
CA ALA A 1030 10.63 -72.47 21.97
C ALA A 1030 11.69 -73.44 22.52
N GLY A 1031 11.29 -74.68 22.81
CA GLY A 1031 12.13 -75.76 23.33
C GLY A 1031 11.66 -76.24 24.71
N ASP A 1032 11.02 -77.41 24.79
CA ASP A 1032 10.34 -77.94 25.99
C ASP A 1032 11.30 -78.49 27.07
N GLU A 1033 12.33 -77.72 27.45
CA GLU A 1033 13.09 -77.94 28.70
C GLU A 1033 13.02 -76.73 29.63
N GLU A 1034 12.14 -75.77 29.34
CA GLU A 1034 11.98 -74.59 30.19
C GLU A 1034 11.26 -74.96 31.51
N PRO A 1035 11.84 -74.68 32.69
CA PRO A 1035 11.15 -74.89 33.96
C PRO A 1035 9.85 -74.09 33.99
N LEU A 1036 8.74 -74.72 34.40
CA LEU A 1036 7.43 -74.08 34.59
C LEU A 1036 7.53 -72.77 35.41
N ALA A 1037 8.51 -72.68 36.31
CA ALA A 1037 8.85 -71.47 37.06
C ALA A 1037 9.17 -70.24 36.18
N GLN A 1038 9.86 -70.42 35.04
CA GLN A 1038 10.20 -69.33 34.13
C GLN A 1038 8.99 -68.87 33.31
N ALA A 1039 8.18 -69.80 32.79
CA ALA A 1039 6.93 -69.48 32.12
C ALA A 1039 5.94 -68.75 33.05
N ARG A 1040 5.85 -69.22 34.30
CA ARG A 1040 5.08 -68.56 35.37
C ARG A 1040 5.61 -67.15 35.67
N ALA A 1041 6.93 -66.95 35.75
CA ALA A 1041 7.52 -65.64 35.97
C ALA A 1041 7.17 -64.64 34.85
N ARG A 1042 7.08 -65.08 33.59
CA ARG A 1042 6.64 -64.23 32.47
C ARG A 1042 5.17 -63.82 32.59
N LEU A 1043 4.29 -64.73 33.01
CA LEU A 1043 2.90 -64.40 33.30
C LEU A 1043 2.80 -63.38 34.42
N GLN A 1044 3.56 -63.56 35.49
CA GLN A 1044 3.59 -62.65 36.63
C GLN A 1044 4.13 -61.26 36.24
N ALA A 1045 5.12 -61.20 35.34
CA ALA A 1045 5.67 -59.95 34.81
C ALA A 1045 4.69 -59.16 33.91
N ARG A 1046 3.62 -59.78 33.38
CA ARG A 1046 2.58 -59.10 32.59
C ARG A 1046 1.45 -58.50 33.44
N LEU A 1047 1.34 -58.90 34.70
CA LEU A 1047 0.30 -58.38 35.60
C LEU A 1047 0.37 -56.85 35.85
N PRO A 1048 1.56 -56.21 36.00
CA PRO A 1048 1.67 -54.77 36.19
C PRO A 1048 1.53 -53.94 34.89
N VAL A 1049 1.12 -54.52 33.76
CA VAL A 1049 0.87 -53.76 32.51
C VAL A 1049 -0.15 -52.64 32.78
N VAL A 1050 0.30 -51.39 32.63
CA VAL A 1050 -0.50 -50.18 32.77
C VAL A 1050 -1.02 -49.78 31.39
N ALA A 1051 -2.30 -49.42 31.30
CA ALA A 1051 -2.86 -48.88 30.07
C ALA A 1051 -2.33 -47.47 29.81
N GLY A 1052 -1.88 -47.22 28.57
CA GLY A 1052 -1.66 -45.85 28.10
C GLY A 1052 -2.98 -45.07 28.03
N PRO A 1053 -2.94 -43.73 27.92
CA PRO A 1053 -4.15 -42.94 27.77
C PRO A 1053 -4.87 -43.30 26.46
N GLY A 1054 -6.21 -43.26 26.46
CA GLY A 1054 -7.02 -43.41 25.24
C GLY A 1054 -7.33 -44.85 24.82
N VAL A 1055 -8.00 -44.97 23.67
CA VAL A 1055 -8.50 -46.26 23.14
C VAL A 1055 -7.34 -47.15 22.69
N ASN A 1056 -6.33 -46.59 22.03
CA ASN A 1056 -5.19 -47.36 21.53
C ASN A 1056 -4.29 -47.81 22.67
N GLY A 1057 -4.13 -46.98 23.71
CA GLY A 1057 -3.46 -47.37 24.95
C GLY A 1057 -4.09 -48.58 25.64
N LEU A 1058 -5.42 -48.67 25.69
CA LEU A 1058 -6.14 -49.82 26.23
C LEU A 1058 -6.02 -51.07 25.35
N ARG A 1059 -6.12 -50.93 24.01
CA ARG A 1059 -5.91 -52.04 23.06
C ARG A 1059 -4.52 -52.64 23.21
N GLN A 1060 -3.48 -51.81 23.27
CA GLN A 1060 -2.10 -52.26 23.48
C GLN A 1060 -1.94 -53.01 24.81
N ALA A 1061 -2.53 -52.50 25.90
CA ALA A 1061 -2.48 -53.16 27.20
C ALA A 1061 -3.18 -54.53 27.19
N ILE A 1062 -4.33 -54.65 26.52
CA ILE A 1062 -5.04 -55.93 26.34
C ILE A 1062 -4.18 -56.92 25.54
N ARG A 1063 -3.60 -56.49 24.41
CA ARG A 1063 -2.70 -57.31 23.58
C ARG A 1063 -1.48 -57.79 24.38
N ALA A 1064 -0.84 -56.90 25.12
CA ALA A 1064 0.33 -57.20 25.95
C ALA A 1064 -0.01 -58.18 27.09
N LEU A 1065 -1.17 -58.01 27.74
CA LEU A 1065 -1.62 -58.88 28.82
C LEU A 1065 -1.98 -60.29 28.29
N ALA A 1066 -2.69 -60.37 27.17
CA ALA A 1066 -3.04 -61.64 26.51
C ALA A 1066 -1.85 -62.33 25.81
N GLY A 1067 -0.73 -61.63 25.63
CA GLY A 1067 0.46 -62.13 24.93
C GLY A 1067 0.33 -62.17 23.41
N GLN A 1068 -0.67 -61.47 22.84
CA GLN A 1068 -1.11 -61.63 21.47
C GLN A 1068 -1.04 -60.28 20.72
N PRO A 1069 0.16 -59.85 20.25
CA PRO A 1069 0.36 -58.51 19.68
C PRO A 1069 -0.42 -58.25 18.39
N ARG A 1070 -0.79 -59.30 17.65
CA ARG A 1070 -1.47 -59.21 16.35
C ARG A 1070 -3.00 -59.16 16.41
N LEU A 1071 -3.60 -59.27 17.60
CA LEU A 1071 -5.06 -59.18 17.72
C LEU A 1071 -5.58 -57.76 17.42
N PRO A 1072 -6.68 -57.58 16.69
CA PRO A 1072 -7.30 -56.27 16.49
C PRO A 1072 -7.74 -55.58 17.79
N VAL A 1073 -8.35 -56.34 18.70
CA VAL A 1073 -8.97 -55.87 19.95
C VAL A 1073 -10.05 -54.83 19.67
N LEU A 1074 -11.19 -55.31 19.18
CA LEU A 1074 -12.32 -54.48 18.81
C LEU A 1074 -13.17 -54.08 20.03
N PRO A 1075 -13.40 -52.77 20.28
CA PRO A 1075 -14.35 -52.31 21.27
C PRO A 1075 -15.78 -52.62 20.85
N VAL A 1076 -16.59 -53.03 21.81
CA VAL A 1076 -18.02 -53.25 21.65
C VAL A 1076 -18.78 -52.04 22.18
N ILE A 1077 -19.66 -51.48 21.35
CA ILE A 1077 -20.47 -50.31 21.69
C ILE A 1077 -21.98 -50.61 21.52
N PRO A 1078 -22.85 -49.92 22.27
CA PRO A 1078 -24.28 -49.89 21.97
C PRO A 1078 -24.56 -49.36 20.56
N SER A 1079 -25.45 -50.03 19.81
CA SER A 1079 -25.71 -49.67 18.39
C SER A 1079 -26.29 -48.27 18.20
N ASN A 1080 -26.97 -47.72 19.21
CA ASN A 1080 -27.55 -46.37 19.19
C ASN A 1080 -26.53 -45.22 19.28
N LEU A 1081 -25.26 -45.52 19.56
CA LEU A 1081 -24.19 -44.52 19.58
C LEU A 1081 -23.53 -44.35 18.20
N ALA A 1082 -23.79 -45.26 17.26
CA ALA A 1082 -23.37 -45.10 15.87
C ALA A 1082 -24.31 -44.11 15.13
N PRO A 1083 -23.80 -43.33 14.16
CA PRO A 1083 -24.63 -42.42 13.38
C PRO A 1083 -25.63 -43.18 12.52
N THR A 1084 -26.75 -42.54 12.20
CA THR A 1084 -27.75 -43.11 11.29
C THR A 1084 -27.13 -43.25 9.89
N MET A 1085 -27.13 -44.49 9.37
CA MET A 1085 -26.49 -44.85 8.11
C MET A 1085 -27.53 -45.44 7.14
N ALA A 1086 -27.42 -45.09 5.86
CA ALA A 1086 -28.21 -45.67 4.77
C ALA A 1086 -27.51 -46.91 4.21
N VAL A 1087 -28.27 -47.96 3.88
CA VAL A 1087 -27.72 -49.18 3.26
C VAL A 1087 -27.37 -48.88 1.80
N ALA A 1088 -26.15 -49.23 1.39
CA ALA A 1088 -25.74 -49.13 -0.01
C ALA A 1088 -26.43 -50.20 -0.86
N ASP A 1089 -26.82 -49.84 -2.08
CA ASP A 1089 -27.39 -50.78 -3.04
C ASP A 1089 -26.36 -51.86 -3.44
N VAL A 1090 -26.86 -53.02 -3.87
CA VAL A 1090 -26.05 -54.19 -4.22
C VAL A 1090 -26.12 -54.43 -5.72
N ASN A 1091 -24.95 -54.60 -6.35
CA ASN A 1091 -24.81 -54.91 -7.77
C ASN A 1091 -25.27 -56.35 -8.09
N ALA A 1092 -25.41 -56.65 -9.39
CA ALA A 1092 -25.79 -57.99 -9.88
C ALA A 1092 -24.86 -59.12 -9.39
N ASP A 1093 -23.61 -58.80 -9.07
CA ASP A 1093 -22.60 -59.75 -8.55
C ASP A 1093 -22.65 -59.92 -7.02
N GLY A 1094 -23.66 -59.35 -6.33
CA GLY A 1094 -23.84 -59.46 -4.89
C GLY A 1094 -22.91 -58.57 -4.05
N ARG A 1095 -22.16 -57.65 -4.68
CA ARG A 1095 -21.24 -56.69 -4.03
C ARG A 1095 -21.89 -55.31 -3.88
N PRO A 1096 -21.53 -54.51 -2.86
CA PRO A 1096 -21.99 -53.13 -2.74
C PRO A 1096 -21.67 -52.29 -3.99
N GLU A 1097 -22.57 -51.41 -4.39
CA GLU A 1097 -22.31 -50.46 -5.48
C GLU A 1097 -21.13 -49.52 -5.16
N THR A 1098 -20.96 -49.20 -3.87
CA THR A 1098 -19.84 -48.41 -3.34
C THR A 1098 -18.46 -48.99 -3.63
N ASP A 1099 -18.35 -50.30 -3.90
CA ASP A 1099 -17.05 -50.91 -4.21
C ASP A 1099 -16.45 -50.29 -5.49
N ARG A 1100 -17.27 -50.13 -6.54
CA ARG A 1100 -16.83 -49.53 -7.82
C ARG A 1100 -16.88 -48.01 -7.81
N THR A 1101 -17.90 -47.44 -7.19
CA THR A 1101 -18.12 -45.99 -7.26
C THR A 1101 -17.25 -45.21 -6.29
N TRP A 1102 -16.70 -45.85 -5.25
CA TRP A 1102 -15.92 -45.18 -4.21
C TRP A 1102 -14.67 -45.96 -3.76
N LEU A 1103 -14.79 -47.22 -3.38
CA LEU A 1103 -13.69 -47.98 -2.78
C LEU A 1103 -12.49 -48.14 -3.73
N GLU A 1104 -12.73 -48.53 -4.99
CA GLU A 1104 -11.68 -48.69 -6.02
C GLU A 1104 -10.89 -47.40 -6.26
N ILE A 1105 -11.58 -46.26 -6.27
CA ILE A 1105 -10.96 -44.94 -6.50
C ILE A 1105 -10.08 -44.53 -5.31
N VAL A 1106 -10.59 -44.72 -4.09
CA VAL A 1106 -9.90 -44.29 -2.88
C VAL A 1106 -8.77 -45.26 -2.51
N ALA A 1107 -8.97 -46.57 -2.68
CA ALA A 1107 -7.98 -47.60 -2.36
C ALA A 1107 -6.67 -47.44 -3.15
N ALA A 1108 -6.75 -46.94 -4.40
CA ALA A 1108 -5.59 -46.64 -5.23
C ALA A 1108 -4.59 -45.65 -4.60
N VAL A 1109 -5.07 -44.78 -3.69
CA VAL A 1109 -4.25 -43.77 -2.99
C VAL A 1109 -4.21 -43.97 -1.47
N ARG A 1110 -4.91 -44.97 -0.93
CA ARG A 1110 -5.03 -45.24 0.52
C ARG A 1110 -4.68 -46.70 0.84
N PRO A 1111 -3.45 -46.99 1.30
CA PRO A 1111 -2.98 -48.36 1.54
C PRO A 1111 -3.85 -49.18 2.51
N ARG A 1112 -4.46 -48.57 3.53
CA ARG A 1112 -5.32 -49.27 4.50
C ARG A 1112 -6.62 -49.77 3.87
N LEU A 1113 -7.16 -49.06 2.87
CA LEU A 1113 -8.38 -49.44 2.16
C LEU A 1113 -8.11 -50.41 1.01
N ALA A 1114 -6.89 -50.46 0.48
CA ALA A 1114 -6.49 -51.50 -0.47
C ALA A 1114 -6.62 -52.92 0.11
N LEU A 1115 -6.45 -53.10 1.43
CA LEU A 1115 -6.70 -54.38 2.11
C LEU A 1115 -8.19 -54.77 2.10
N LEU A 1116 -9.08 -53.78 2.26
CA LEU A 1116 -10.52 -53.98 2.17
C LEU A 1116 -10.94 -54.32 0.75
N GLU A 1117 -10.42 -53.58 -0.25
CA GLU A 1117 -10.67 -53.84 -1.67
C GLU A 1117 -10.20 -55.24 -2.06
N ALA A 1118 -8.97 -55.62 -1.69
CA ALA A 1118 -8.43 -56.95 -1.94
C ALA A 1118 -9.31 -58.06 -1.33
N ARG A 1119 -9.91 -57.82 -0.15
CA ARG A 1119 -10.88 -58.73 0.47
C ARG A 1119 -12.18 -58.78 -0.33
N GLN A 1120 -12.75 -57.64 -0.72
CA GLN A 1120 -14.01 -57.60 -1.51
C GLN A 1120 -13.85 -58.28 -2.88
N LEU A 1121 -12.64 -58.26 -3.44
CA LEU A 1121 -12.30 -58.92 -4.71
C LEU A 1121 -12.08 -60.43 -4.57
N ASP A 1122 -11.81 -60.97 -3.38
CA ASP A 1122 -11.59 -62.40 -3.14
C ASP A 1122 -12.85 -63.22 -3.46
N ALA A 1123 -12.79 -64.04 -4.52
CA ALA A 1123 -13.91 -64.87 -4.97
C ALA A 1123 -14.30 -65.97 -3.97
N THR A 1124 -13.44 -66.26 -2.98
CA THR A 1124 -13.68 -67.26 -1.93
C THR A 1124 -14.26 -66.67 -0.64
N ALA A 1125 -14.41 -65.34 -0.57
CA ALA A 1125 -15.01 -64.64 0.56
C ALA A 1125 -16.41 -64.15 0.20
N ILE A 1126 -17.31 -64.11 1.20
CA ILE A 1126 -18.59 -63.42 1.04
C ILE A 1126 -18.31 -61.91 1.13
N PRO A 1127 -18.67 -61.11 0.10
CA PRO A 1127 -18.47 -59.67 0.13
C PRO A 1127 -19.17 -59.04 1.34
N TRP A 1128 -18.48 -58.11 2.00
CA TRP A 1128 -19.10 -57.32 3.06
C TRP A 1128 -20.08 -56.33 2.44
N ARG A 1129 -21.21 -56.12 3.10
CA ARG A 1129 -22.17 -55.06 2.77
C ARG A 1129 -21.62 -53.71 3.23
N ALA A 1130 -22.08 -52.63 2.59
CA ALA A 1130 -21.70 -51.27 2.92
C ALA A 1130 -22.91 -50.45 3.40
N MET A 1131 -22.67 -49.52 4.32
CA MET A 1131 -23.62 -48.49 4.72
C MET A 1131 -22.90 -47.14 4.75
N VAL A 1132 -23.62 -46.07 4.42
CA VAL A 1132 -23.04 -44.72 4.35
C VAL A 1132 -23.81 -43.77 5.25
N ALA A 1133 -23.08 -43.04 6.10
CA ALA A 1133 -23.59 -41.90 6.85
C ALA A 1133 -23.16 -40.62 6.14
N THR A 1134 -24.13 -39.82 5.73
CA THR A 1134 -23.96 -38.46 5.22
C THR A 1134 -24.96 -37.54 5.92
N PRO A 1135 -24.70 -36.22 5.99
CA PRO A 1135 -25.67 -35.28 6.59
C PRO A 1135 -27.03 -35.25 5.90
N SER A 1136 -27.07 -35.60 4.61
CA SER A 1136 -28.31 -35.68 3.82
C SER A 1136 -29.05 -37.00 3.97
N GLY A 1137 -28.46 -37.99 4.66
CA GLY A 1137 -29.00 -39.36 4.75
C GLY A 1137 -28.89 -40.16 3.44
N SER A 1138 -28.08 -39.68 2.48
CA SER A 1138 -27.81 -40.37 1.22
C SER A 1138 -26.86 -41.56 1.41
N ALA A 1139 -27.09 -42.62 0.62
CA ALA A 1139 -26.18 -43.76 0.47
C ALA A 1139 -24.96 -43.46 -0.43
N ASP A 1140 -24.90 -42.27 -1.06
CA ASP A 1140 -23.77 -41.84 -1.89
C ASP A 1140 -22.66 -41.20 -1.02
N PRO A 1141 -21.44 -41.79 -0.98
CA PRO A 1141 -20.33 -41.23 -0.22
C PRO A 1141 -19.76 -39.93 -0.81
N TRP A 1142 -20.07 -39.56 -2.06
CA TRP A 1142 -19.60 -38.33 -2.71
C TRP A 1142 -20.49 -37.12 -2.38
N THR A 1143 -20.47 -36.64 -1.14
CA THR A 1143 -21.26 -35.47 -0.70
C THR A 1143 -20.42 -34.21 -0.47
N ARG A 1144 -20.99 -33.03 -0.74
CA ARG A 1144 -20.35 -31.71 -0.55
C ARG A 1144 -20.27 -31.25 0.91
N THR A 1145 -21.00 -31.90 1.82
CA THR A 1145 -21.21 -31.40 3.19
C THR A 1145 -20.97 -32.46 4.26
N GLY A 1146 -20.50 -31.96 5.41
CA GLY A 1146 -20.30 -32.68 6.67
C GLY A 1146 -19.18 -33.71 6.63
N PRO A 1147 -19.09 -34.55 7.67
CA PRO A 1147 -18.30 -35.76 7.61
C PRO A 1147 -19.10 -36.91 6.97
N VAL A 1148 -18.37 -37.77 6.28
CA VAL A 1148 -18.86 -38.98 5.60
C VAL A 1148 -18.28 -40.18 6.32
N ILE A 1149 -19.14 -41.14 6.64
CA ILE A 1149 -18.73 -42.43 7.20
C ILE A 1149 -19.16 -43.52 6.24
N VAL A 1150 -18.22 -44.36 5.81
CA VAL A 1150 -18.51 -45.54 4.98
C VAL A 1150 -18.17 -46.78 5.80
N ALA A 1151 -19.20 -47.49 6.26
CA ALA A 1151 -19.07 -48.65 7.12
C ALA A 1151 -19.24 -49.95 6.33
N TYR A 1152 -18.32 -50.89 6.48
CA TYR A 1152 -18.38 -52.22 5.88
C TYR A 1152 -18.53 -53.31 6.94
N GLY A 1153 -19.23 -54.40 6.62
CA GLY A 1153 -19.30 -55.57 7.49
C GLY A 1153 -20.07 -56.74 6.87
N PRO A 1154 -20.12 -57.92 7.51
CA PRO A 1154 -20.88 -59.06 7.02
C PRO A 1154 -22.37 -58.74 6.79
N ASP A 1155 -23.02 -58.11 7.78
CA ASP A 1155 -24.36 -57.54 7.65
C ASP A 1155 -24.58 -56.38 8.64
N PRO A 1156 -24.02 -55.19 8.36
CA PRO A 1156 -24.02 -54.05 9.29
C PRO A 1156 -25.43 -53.54 9.61
N GLY A 1157 -26.42 -53.78 8.74
CA GLY A 1157 -27.81 -53.38 8.93
C GLY A 1157 -28.62 -54.27 9.87
N ALA A 1158 -28.09 -55.42 10.28
CA ALA A 1158 -28.81 -56.44 11.06
C ALA A 1158 -28.36 -56.52 12.54
N LEU A 1159 -27.71 -55.47 13.08
CA LEU A 1159 -27.09 -55.45 14.42
C LEU A 1159 -27.96 -54.70 15.46
N PRO A 1160 -28.83 -55.37 16.25
CA PRO A 1160 -29.91 -54.70 16.99
C PRO A 1160 -29.46 -53.95 18.27
N ASP A 1161 -28.58 -54.54 19.10
CA ASP A 1161 -28.35 -54.02 20.46
C ASP A 1161 -26.92 -53.50 20.71
N SER A 1162 -25.91 -54.17 20.16
CA SER A 1162 -24.50 -53.76 20.25
C SER A 1162 -23.71 -54.24 19.04
N MET A 1163 -22.57 -53.60 18.79
CA MET A 1163 -21.69 -53.89 17.66
C MET A 1163 -20.22 -53.71 18.04
N ALA A 1164 -19.35 -54.50 17.43
CA ALA A 1164 -17.91 -54.28 17.47
C ALA A 1164 -17.48 -53.37 16.33
N ILE A 1165 -16.63 -52.37 16.63
CA ILE A 1165 -16.29 -51.30 15.69
C ILE A 1165 -14.76 -51.12 15.53
N ALA A 1166 -14.31 -50.97 14.29
CA ALA A 1166 -12.97 -50.51 13.94
C ALA A 1166 -13.02 -49.38 12.92
N CYS A 1167 -12.09 -48.42 13.01
CA CYS A 1167 -11.84 -47.48 11.93
C CYS A 1167 -10.72 -48.05 11.06
N LEU A 1168 -11.00 -48.23 9.78
CA LEU A 1168 -10.06 -48.72 8.77
C LEU A 1168 -9.12 -47.60 8.34
N ASP A 1169 -9.67 -46.42 8.02
CA ASP A 1169 -8.94 -45.22 7.63
C ASP A 1169 -9.79 -43.94 7.82
N ALA A 1170 -9.14 -42.78 7.94
CA ALA A 1170 -9.80 -41.47 8.02
C ALA A 1170 -8.93 -40.33 7.43
N TRP A 1171 -9.53 -39.39 6.68
CA TRP A 1171 -8.85 -38.25 6.05
C TRP A 1171 -9.77 -37.06 5.78
N ASN A 1172 -9.17 -35.94 5.39
CA ASN A 1172 -9.89 -34.79 4.84
C ASN A 1172 -9.73 -34.80 3.33
N ASP A 1173 -10.84 -34.68 2.63
CA ASP A 1173 -10.89 -34.50 1.18
C ASP A 1173 -11.30 -33.07 0.83
N ALA A 1174 -10.89 -32.57 -0.34
CA ALA A 1174 -11.19 -31.22 -0.81
C ALA A 1174 -12.10 -31.30 -2.03
N ILE A 1175 -13.38 -31.01 -1.84
CA ILE A 1175 -14.38 -31.08 -2.90
C ILE A 1175 -14.42 -29.78 -3.67
N PRO A 1176 -14.07 -29.76 -4.97
CA PRO A 1176 -14.04 -28.55 -5.76
C PRO A 1176 -15.42 -27.87 -5.83
N SER A 1177 -15.43 -26.53 -5.79
CA SER A 1177 -16.63 -25.73 -6.02
C SER A 1177 -17.04 -25.76 -7.50
N GLU A 1178 -18.35 -25.72 -7.79
CA GLU A 1178 -18.87 -25.56 -9.16
C GLU A 1178 -18.81 -24.11 -9.64
N GLN A 1179 -18.76 -23.16 -8.70
CA GLN A 1179 -18.63 -21.74 -8.98
C GLN A 1179 -17.31 -21.23 -8.41
N HIS A 1180 -16.58 -20.46 -9.23
CA HIS A 1180 -15.32 -19.86 -8.83
C HIS A 1180 -15.39 -18.35 -9.00
N VAL A 1181 -15.06 -17.63 -7.93
CA VAL A 1181 -14.81 -16.19 -8.03
C VAL A 1181 -13.50 -15.98 -8.76
N THR A 1182 -13.56 -15.23 -9.86
CA THR A 1182 -12.38 -14.84 -10.65
C THR A 1182 -12.25 -13.32 -10.63
N SER A 1183 -11.13 -12.80 -11.10
CA SER A 1183 -10.84 -11.37 -11.08
C SER A 1183 -10.46 -10.88 -12.46
N ALA A 1184 -10.59 -9.58 -12.70
CA ALA A 1184 -10.12 -8.97 -13.93
C ALA A 1184 -9.33 -7.71 -13.63
N ALA A 1185 -8.19 -7.57 -14.30
CA ALA A 1185 -7.40 -6.35 -14.32
C ALA A 1185 -7.80 -5.52 -15.55
N PHE A 1186 -8.24 -4.29 -15.31
CA PHE A 1186 -8.60 -3.35 -16.35
C PHE A 1186 -7.48 -2.33 -16.53
N GLY A 1187 -7.02 -2.13 -17.76
CA GLY A 1187 -6.29 -0.91 -18.08
C GLY A 1187 -7.27 0.22 -18.21
N PHE A 1188 -7.58 0.87 -17.10
CA PHE A 1188 -8.38 2.07 -17.13
C PHE A 1188 -7.46 3.28 -17.07
N ASN A 1189 -7.55 4.15 -18.07
CA ASN A 1189 -6.94 5.46 -17.95
C ASN A 1189 -7.84 6.32 -17.07
N GLY A 1190 -7.54 6.36 -15.78
CA GLY A 1190 -8.20 7.27 -14.84
C GLY A 1190 -8.08 8.72 -15.31
N PRO A 1191 -9.03 9.61 -14.95
CA PRO A 1191 -8.92 11.01 -15.30
C PRO A 1191 -7.64 11.59 -14.69
N LYS A 1192 -6.70 12.00 -15.56
CA LYS A 1192 -5.42 12.64 -15.19
C LYS A 1192 -5.61 14.02 -14.54
N SER A 1193 -6.81 14.58 -14.64
CA SER A 1193 -7.17 15.83 -13.99
C SER A 1193 -7.32 15.65 -12.48
N ARG A 1194 -6.70 16.57 -11.74
CA ARG A 1194 -6.88 16.78 -10.30
C ARG A 1194 -7.56 18.13 -10.09
N ALA A 1195 -8.24 18.30 -8.98
CA ALA A 1195 -8.70 19.62 -8.58
C ALA A 1195 -7.48 20.52 -8.32
N PRO A 1196 -7.55 21.83 -8.60
CA PRO A 1196 -6.50 22.77 -8.21
C PRO A 1196 -6.24 22.74 -6.70
N GLN A 1197 -4.98 22.71 -6.26
CA GLN A 1197 -4.61 22.73 -4.83
C GLN A 1197 -4.56 24.16 -4.26
N ALA A 1198 -5.59 24.95 -4.53
CA ALA A 1198 -5.74 26.29 -3.98
C ALA A 1198 -7.22 26.61 -3.74
N VAL A 1199 -7.48 27.39 -2.70
CA VAL A 1199 -8.75 28.08 -2.49
C VAL A 1199 -8.52 29.53 -2.87
N LEU A 1200 -9.29 30.04 -3.83
CA LEU A 1200 -9.12 31.42 -4.29
C LEU A 1200 -10.02 32.35 -3.48
N LEU A 1201 -9.46 33.45 -3.00
CA LEU A 1201 -10.20 34.57 -2.45
C LEU A 1201 -10.41 35.56 -3.59
N ALA A 1202 -11.42 35.28 -4.42
CA ALA A 1202 -11.68 36.05 -5.62
C ALA A 1202 -12.34 37.39 -5.27
N VAL A 1203 -11.63 38.46 -5.60
CA VAL A 1203 -12.06 39.84 -5.38
C VAL A 1203 -12.35 40.54 -6.72
N PRO A 1204 -13.38 41.41 -6.78
CA PRO A 1204 -13.70 42.14 -8.00
C PRO A 1204 -12.65 43.21 -8.35
N PRO A 1205 -12.41 43.46 -9.65
CA PRO A 1205 -11.50 44.49 -10.13
C PRO A 1205 -12.01 45.92 -9.92
N ASP A 1206 -13.31 46.09 -9.65
CA ASP A 1206 -13.95 47.31 -9.13
C ASP A 1206 -14.54 47.00 -7.74
N ALA A 1207 -14.08 47.72 -6.70
CA ALA A 1207 -14.50 47.49 -5.32
C ALA A 1207 -15.99 47.73 -5.07
N THR A 1208 -16.69 48.41 -5.99
CA THR A 1208 -18.10 48.76 -5.87
C THR A 1208 -19.04 47.70 -6.49
N GLN A 1209 -18.51 46.82 -7.35
CA GLN A 1209 -19.28 45.86 -8.13
C GLN A 1209 -18.98 44.43 -7.72
N ARG A 1210 -19.95 43.53 -7.88
CA ARG A 1210 -19.73 42.08 -7.73
C ARG A 1210 -19.17 41.52 -9.03
N LEU A 1211 -18.32 40.48 -8.96
CA LEU A 1211 -17.86 39.76 -10.14
C LEU A 1211 -19.03 39.25 -10.98
N THR A 1212 -18.92 39.43 -12.30
CA THR A 1212 -19.79 38.75 -13.27
C THR A 1212 -19.25 37.35 -13.58
N ASP A 1213 -20.07 36.47 -14.15
CA ASP A 1213 -19.63 35.13 -14.52
C ASP A 1213 -18.49 35.12 -15.55
N ALA A 1214 -18.49 36.06 -16.49
CA ALA A 1214 -17.43 36.21 -17.48
C ALA A 1214 -16.12 36.67 -16.82
N GLN A 1215 -16.20 37.62 -15.89
CA GLN A 1215 -15.04 38.08 -15.12
C GLN A 1215 -14.50 36.96 -14.21
N LEU A 1216 -15.36 36.12 -13.63
CA LEU A 1216 -14.94 34.96 -12.85
C LEU A 1216 -14.15 33.96 -13.71
N ALA A 1217 -14.62 33.65 -14.92
CA ALA A 1217 -13.90 32.78 -15.85
C ALA A 1217 -12.54 33.38 -16.28
N ALA A 1218 -12.50 34.69 -16.55
CA ALA A 1218 -11.28 35.40 -16.87
C ALA A 1218 -10.29 35.42 -15.69
N LEU A 1219 -10.78 35.60 -14.46
CA LEU A 1219 -9.98 35.54 -13.23
C LEU A 1219 -9.36 34.15 -13.02
N VAL A 1220 -10.09 33.07 -13.30
CA VAL A 1220 -9.55 31.70 -13.25
C VAL A 1220 -8.46 31.51 -14.31
N LEU A 1221 -8.62 32.05 -15.51
CA LEU A 1221 -7.57 32.04 -16.54
C LEU A 1221 -6.34 32.84 -16.13
N GLU A 1222 -6.53 34.00 -15.52
CA GLU A 1222 -5.46 34.81 -14.97
C GLU A 1222 -4.70 34.06 -13.88
N THR A 1223 -5.42 33.38 -12.99
CA THR A 1223 -4.83 32.53 -11.94
C THR A 1223 -4.06 31.35 -12.55
N ARG A 1224 -4.59 30.73 -13.62
CA ARG A 1224 -3.89 29.68 -14.38
C ARG A 1224 -2.57 30.19 -14.99
N LEU A 1225 -2.57 31.39 -15.58
CA LEU A 1225 -1.35 32.01 -16.11
C LEU A 1225 -0.36 32.33 -14.98
N LEU A 1226 -0.85 32.80 -13.83
CA LEU A 1226 -0.03 33.05 -12.65
C LEU A 1226 0.63 31.78 -12.12
N ALA A 1227 -0.11 30.67 -12.07
CA ALA A 1227 0.44 29.37 -11.68
C ALA A 1227 1.57 28.92 -12.62
N ARG A 1228 1.45 29.17 -13.93
CA ARG A 1228 2.54 28.94 -14.90
C ARG A 1228 3.72 29.89 -14.68
N ALA A 1229 3.46 31.17 -14.47
CA ALA A 1229 4.51 32.17 -14.21
C ALA A 1229 5.29 31.85 -12.92
N ARG A 1230 4.64 31.32 -11.89
CA ARG A 1230 5.30 30.85 -10.66
C ARG A 1230 6.23 29.66 -10.88
N ALA A 1231 5.99 28.86 -11.91
CA ALA A 1231 6.88 27.77 -12.29
C ALA A 1231 8.13 28.24 -13.06
N ASN A 1232 8.22 29.52 -13.41
CA ASN A 1232 9.41 30.10 -14.02
C ASN A 1232 10.59 29.98 -13.06
N ARG A 1233 11.73 29.50 -13.56
CA ARG A 1233 12.93 29.25 -12.75
C ARG A 1233 14.19 29.62 -13.53
N PRO A 1234 15.26 29.99 -12.83
CA PRO A 1234 16.58 30.11 -13.46
C PRO A 1234 17.07 28.75 -13.97
N ARG A 1235 17.81 28.76 -15.09
CA ARG A 1235 18.26 27.55 -15.79
C ARG A 1235 19.22 26.67 -14.94
N PRO A 1236 19.26 25.33 -15.14
CA PRO A 1236 20.15 24.42 -14.42
C PRO A 1236 21.63 24.85 -14.51
N GLY A 1237 22.34 24.85 -13.37
CA GLY A 1237 23.69 25.39 -13.23
C GLY A 1237 23.75 26.82 -12.68
N ALA A 1238 22.64 27.57 -12.74
CA ALA A 1238 22.47 28.84 -12.04
C ALA A 1238 21.74 28.59 -10.71
N ARG A 1239 22.50 28.35 -9.63
CA ARG A 1239 21.95 28.42 -8.27
C ARG A 1239 21.71 29.91 -7.97
N VAL A 1240 20.50 30.28 -7.55
CA VAL A 1240 19.95 31.62 -7.82
C VAL A 1240 20.40 32.68 -6.83
N ALA A 1241 20.82 33.82 -7.38
CA ALA A 1241 20.53 35.17 -6.93
C ALA A 1241 20.98 36.10 -8.07
N THR A 1242 20.10 36.99 -8.50
CA THR A 1242 20.46 38.28 -9.09
C THR A 1242 19.25 39.21 -9.01
N PRO A 1243 19.33 40.30 -8.24
CA PRO A 1243 19.52 41.60 -8.87
C PRO A 1243 20.93 41.59 -9.48
N ALA A 1244 21.12 41.83 -10.79
CA ALA A 1244 22.50 42.02 -11.27
C ALA A 1244 23.17 43.12 -10.42
N ALA A 1245 24.37 42.82 -9.90
CA ALA A 1245 25.18 43.60 -8.98
C ALA A 1245 24.70 43.68 -7.51
N LEU A 1246 24.58 42.53 -6.82
CA LEU A 1246 24.32 42.41 -5.36
C LEU A 1246 25.25 43.20 -4.42
N SER A 1247 26.25 43.89 -4.96
CA SER A 1247 26.88 44.99 -4.26
C SER A 1247 27.23 46.11 -5.24
N SER A 1248 26.84 47.32 -4.86
CA SER A 1248 27.42 48.58 -5.34
C SER A 1248 28.91 48.68 -5.00
N PHE A 1249 29.40 47.78 -4.12
CA PHE A 1249 30.76 47.67 -3.62
C PHE A 1249 31.37 46.27 -3.84
N PRO A 1250 31.56 45.83 -5.09
CA PRO A 1250 31.87 44.44 -5.36
C PRO A 1250 33.13 43.95 -4.63
N ALA A 1251 34.23 44.72 -4.67
CA ALA A 1251 35.48 44.34 -4.00
C ALA A 1251 35.33 44.04 -2.49
N MET A 1252 34.40 44.70 -1.79
CA MET A 1252 34.16 44.50 -0.35
C MET A 1252 33.15 43.38 -0.08
N PHE A 1253 32.21 43.14 -1.00
CA PHE A 1253 31.31 42.00 -0.91
C PHE A 1253 32.05 40.67 -1.03
N TRP A 1254 33.07 40.57 -1.90
CA TRP A 1254 33.74 39.30 -2.22
C TRP A 1254 34.93 38.93 -1.31
N SER A 1255 35.67 39.93 -0.80
CA SER A 1255 36.87 39.70 0.04
C SER A 1255 36.69 38.80 1.28
N PRO A 1256 35.49 38.67 1.90
CA PRO A 1256 35.27 37.78 3.04
C PRO A 1256 34.82 36.34 2.70
N TRP A 1257 34.41 36.07 1.45
CA TRP A 1257 33.96 34.73 1.01
C TRP A 1257 35.10 33.83 0.53
N THR A 1258 36.28 34.41 0.28
CA THR A 1258 37.55 33.75 -0.07
C THR A 1258 38.51 33.82 1.10
#